data_AF-F4YTG7-F1
#
_entry.id   AF-F4YTG7-F1
#
_cell.length_a   1.000
_cell.length_b   1.000
_cell.length_c   1.000
_cell.angle_alpha   90.00
_cell.angle_beta   90.00
_cell.angle_gamma   90.00
#
_symmetry.space_group_name_H-M   'P 1'
#
loop_
_entity.id
_entity.type
_entity.pdbx_description
1 polymer ?
#
loop_
_entity_poly.entity_id
_entity_poly.type
_entity_poly.pdbx_seq_one_letter_code
_entity_poly.pdbx_strand_id
1 'polypeptide(L)'
;MEIGFQTQANGATDLDRIVKLIWSNADTADNSWRSPYMFGRALFFETGQTDIPTALPREAAPTAMPTPKAFTPREQISVNQVGYYPYAAKIASLASKRKAPVEWTLKDRNGQTVLSGKTAVQEFDGAAGEVVHRIDFSAYVTPGKGYTLEAGGHTSDPFAIGETLYDTLKQDALRYFYLNRSGMDLESKYAGVWGRPAGHVSDNQVTCYAGTDSAGQNWTPCEYTLDASGGWYDAGDYGKYVVNGGIALWTLLNAYERNPSAFTDATMNIPESGNGVPDILDEARWEMEFLLGMQVPDGQPLAGMAHHKLHGLKWDDMPVLPPAESDTRFLFPPSTAATLNLAATAAQCARIWKSIDADFAARCLTAAEKAWQAANAHPAMLAAEFPELGGGAYGDGKVSDEFYWAAVELYLTTGKPEYQTYYSASGENLSGQPMFWADTAALGTISLAVVGQDADARAALVKYADEVLSVMEAGTNGYLSPLVSNNYQWGSNADALNRAIMLALAYDFTSDLRYMDAATEVMNYVLGRNALNFSFVSEYGTQTLAHPHHRFWANQPANGFPPPPPGTLSGGPNGNPSDPAAIAAGLVGKPPAKSYTDELESFSTNEVAINWNAPLAWLAAYLDGTARPILSAERPTTSASLPTPEAASVPDTISQPRPAERQTLGELPKKTSPLLLPTM
;
A
#
# COMPACT_ATOMS: atom_id res chain seq x y z
N MET A 1 -12.34 34.99 40.97
CA MET A 1 -11.29 34.08 41.50
C MET A 1 -9.97 34.72 41.11
N GLU A 2 -9.31 35.40 42.05
CA GLU A 2 -7.95 35.90 41.78
C GLU A 2 -7.03 34.68 41.67
N ILE A 3 -6.42 34.51 40.50
CA ILE A 3 -5.41 33.47 40.29
C ILE A 3 -4.08 34.14 40.59
N GLY A 4 -3.51 33.83 41.76
CA GLY A 4 -2.16 34.25 42.11
C GLY A 4 -1.15 33.60 41.16
N PHE A 5 -0.29 34.42 40.58
CA PHE A 5 0.82 33.97 39.74
C PHE A 5 2.13 34.15 40.50
N GLN A 6 3.01 33.14 40.43
CA GLN A 6 4.40 33.27 40.82
C GLN A 6 5.29 32.78 39.68
N THR A 7 6.10 33.69 39.14
CA THR A 7 7.30 33.35 38.37
C THR A 7 8.48 33.23 39.31
N GLN A 8 9.19 32.11 39.24
CA GLN A 8 10.59 32.07 39.63
C GLN A 8 11.46 32.08 38.37
N ALA A 9 12.18 33.17 38.17
CA ALA A 9 13.32 33.21 37.27
C ALA A 9 14.55 32.81 38.09
N ASN A 10 15.08 31.62 37.85
CA ASN A 10 16.42 31.26 38.33
C ASN A 10 17.35 31.23 37.12
N GLY A 11 18.30 32.16 37.11
CA GLY A 11 19.36 32.26 36.12
C GLY A 11 20.46 33.17 36.67
N ALA A 12 21.71 32.70 36.64
CA ALA A 12 22.86 33.42 37.16
C ALA A 12 23.50 34.39 36.13
N THR A 13 23.05 34.40 34.88
CA THR A 13 23.52 35.30 33.81
C THR A 13 22.46 35.50 32.71
N ASP A 14 22.67 36.50 31.84
CA ASP A 14 21.76 36.90 30.76
C ASP A 14 21.54 35.86 29.64
N LEU A 15 22.29 34.74 29.66
CA LEU A 15 22.23 33.69 28.64
C LEU A 15 21.45 32.44 29.09
N ASP A 16 21.16 32.29 30.39
CA ASP A 16 20.42 31.15 30.95
C ASP A 16 19.11 31.63 31.59
N ARG A 17 18.07 31.76 30.78
CA ARG A 17 16.69 31.92 31.29
C ARG A 17 15.89 30.68 30.95
N ILE A 18 15.95 29.68 31.82
CA ILE A 18 14.98 28.58 31.82
C ILE A 18 13.73 29.09 32.54
N VAL A 19 12.67 29.38 31.79
CA VAL A 19 11.36 29.70 32.36
C VAL A 19 10.63 28.38 32.65
N LYS A 20 10.61 27.96 33.93
CA LYS A 20 9.83 26.80 34.38
C LYS A 20 8.39 27.24 34.65
N LEU A 21 7.43 26.74 33.87
CA LEU A 21 5.99 26.92 34.11
C LEU A 21 5.50 25.75 34.97
N ILE A 22 4.99 26.06 36.17
CA ILE A 22 4.40 25.06 37.06
C ILE A 22 2.94 25.47 37.33
N TRP A 23 2.00 24.65 36.82
CA TRP A 23 0.94 23.96 37.57
C TRP A 23 -0.52 24.00 37.05
N SER A 24 -1.23 22.89 37.30
CA SER A 24 -2.69 22.82 37.51
C SER A 24 -2.99 22.01 38.79
N ASN A 25 -4.15 22.22 39.41
CA ASN A 25 -4.62 21.62 40.68
C ASN A 25 -4.76 20.07 40.66
N ALA A 26 -4.34 19.41 39.57
CA ALA A 26 -4.45 17.99 39.32
C ALA A 26 -3.12 17.21 39.37
N ASP A 27 -1.95 17.87 39.46
CA ASP A 27 -0.65 17.18 39.43
C ASP A 27 0.30 17.61 40.56
N THR A 28 0.13 17.04 41.76
CA THR A 28 1.00 17.31 42.93
C THR A 28 2.39 16.66 42.85
N ALA A 29 2.74 15.97 41.77
CA ALA A 29 3.93 15.13 41.71
C ALA A 29 5.08 15.68 40.82
N ASP A 30 4.93 16.86 40.20
CA ASP A 30 5.96 17.51 39.34
C ASP A 30 6.45 16.59 38.19
N ASN A 31 5.55 15.78 37.62
CA ASN A 31 5.85 14.85 36.52
C ASN A 31 5.55 15.41 35.13
N SER A 32 5.17 16.69 35.03
CA SER A 32 4.69 17.35 33.81
C SER A 32 5.67 17.33 32.63
N TRP A 33 6.97 17.16 32.88
CA TRP A 33 8.00 17.04 31.84
C TRP A 33 7.92 15.74 31.03
N ARG A 34 7.20 14.72 31.51
CA ARG A 34 7.04 13.43 30.80
C ARG A 34 5.93 13.43 29.75
N SER A 35 5.03 14.40 29.77
CA SER A 35 3.89 14.48 28.84
C SER A 35 3.58 15.92 28.46
N PRO A 36 4.52 16.64 27.83
CA PRO A 36 4.35 18.06 27.50
C PRO A 36 3.16 18.33 26.56
N TYR A 37 2.73 17.33 25.79
CA TYR A 37 1.56 17.39 24.90
C TYR A 37 0.20 17.52 25.63
N MET A 38 0.14 17.27 26.94
CA MET A 38 -1.07 17.42 27.76
C MET A 38 -1.36 18.89 28.14
N PHE A 39 -0.42 19.79 27.91
CA PHE A 39 -0.57 21.22 28.18
C PHE A 39 -0.89 21.93 26.86
N GLY A 40 -2.00 22.67 26.83
CA GLY A 40 -2.45 23.39 25.63
C GLY A 40 -1.42 24.43 25.11
N ARG A 41 -1.75 25.07 23.98
CA ARG A 41 -0.91 26.12 23.38
C ARG A 41 -0.74 27.31 24.33
N ALA A 42 0.51 27.69 24.63
CA ALA A 42 0.84 28.96 25.28
C ALA A 42 1.17 30.02 24.22
N LEU A 43 0.59 31.21 24.35
CA LEU A 43 0.94 32.38 23.55
C LEU A 43 1.82 33.30 24.41
N PHE A 44 3.06 33.51 23.99
CA PHE A 44 3.95 34.49 24.59
C PHE A 44 3.93 35.76 23.75
N PHE A 45 3.69 36.92 24.38
CA PHE A 45 3.76 38.22 23.74
C PHE A 45 4.36 39.25 24.70
N GLU A 46 4.94 40.31 24.16
CA GLU A 46 5.58 41.36 24.94
C GLU A 46 4.52 42.33 25.51
N THR A 47 4.59 42.61 26.82
CA THR A 47 3.67 43.53 27.48
C THR A 47 3.86 44.95 26.96
N GLY A 48 2.81 45.53 26.36
CA GLY A 48 2.80 46.90 25.83
C GLY A 48 2.63 47.00 24.32
N GLN A 49 2.63 45.88 23.59
CA GLN A 49 2.29 45.87 22.17
C GLN A 49 0.78 45.75 21.94
N THR A 50 0.26 46.45 20.93
CA THR A 50 -1.16 46.40 20.53
C THR A 50 -1.48 45.20 19.63
N ASP A 51 -0.45 44.53 19.12
CA ASP A 51 -0.55 43.50 18.09
C ASP A 51 -0.54 42.11 18.73
N ILE A 52 -1.39 41.91 19.74
CA ILE A 52 -1.55 40.63 20.42
C ILE A 52 -2.07 39.61 19.40
N PRO A 53 -1.36 38.49 19.13
CA PRO A 53 -1.87 37.47 18.22
C PRO A 53 -3.17 36.90 18.76
N THR A 54 -4.27 37.11 18.04
CA THR A 54 -5.51 36.39 18.32
C THR A 54 -5.28 34.91 18.03
N ALA A 55 -5.53 34.05 19.02
CA ALA A 55 -5.59 32.62 18.79
C ALA A 55 -6.58 32.37 17.64
N LEU A 56 -6.11 31.73 16.56
CA LEU A 56 -6.99 31.30 15.49
C LEU A 56 -8.16 30.51 16.09
N PRO A 57 -9.38 30.64 15.54
CA PRO A 57 -10.50 29.82 15.99
C PRO A 57 -10.04 28.37 16.05
N ARG A 58 -10.25 27.70 17.18
CA ARG A 58 -10.02 26.26 17.31
C ARG A 58 -10.85 25.62 16.20
N GLU A 59 -10.20 25.12 15.16
CA GLU A 59 -10.84 24.14 14.27
C GLU A 59 -11.47 23.09 15.19
N ALA A 60 -12.73 22.76 14.92
CA ALA A 60 -13.42 21.75 15.71
C ALA A 60 -12.50 20.54 15.81
N ALA A 61 -12.18 20.11 17.04
CA ALA A 61 -11.35 18.93 17.22
C ALA A 61 -12.00 17.81 16.39
N PRO A 62 -11.24 17.09 15.54
CA PRO A 62 -11.81 16.04 14.72
C PRO A 62 -12.57 15.09 15.64
N THR A 63 -13.81 14.80 15.25
CA THR A 63 -14.68 13.94 16.05
C THR A 63 -14.06 12.56 16.06
N ALA A 64 -13.77 12.02 17.24
CA ALA A 64 -13.28 10.65 17.36
C ALA A 64 -14.25 9.71 16.64
N MET A 65 -13.74 8.85 15.75
CA MET A 65 -14.58 7.82 15.13
C MET A 65 -15.02 6.83 16.22
N PRO A 66 -16.22 6.24 16.09
CA PRO A 66 -16.74 5.32 17.09
C PRO A 66 -15.76 4.20 17.43
N THR A 67 -15.77 3.78 18.69
CA THR A 67 -14.94 2.69 19.22
C THR A 67 -15.02 1.45 18.32
N PRO A 68 -13.88 0.79 18.02
CA PRO A 68 -13.86 -0.46 17.29
C PRO A 68 -14.91 -1.42 17.81
N LYS A 69 -15.75 -1.93 16.90
CA LYS A 69 -16.70 -3.01 17.20
C LYS A 69 -16.18 -4.25 16.53
N ALA A 70 -16.09 -5.35 17.28
CA ALA A 70 -15.81 -6.67 16.74
C ALA A 70 -16.73 -6.93 15.53
N PHE A 71 -16.10 -7.02 14.35
CA PHE A 71 -16.82 -7.24 13.11
C PHE A 71 -17.52 -8.61 13.14
N THR A 72 -18.83 -8.62 12.89
CA THR A 72 -19.61 -9.86 12.78
C THR A 72 -20.09 -9.98 11.34
N PRO A 73 -19.62 -10.97 10.55
CA PRO A 73 -20.11 -11.21 9.21
C PRO A 73 -21.64 -11.40 9.20
N ARG A 74 -22.35 -10.65 8.35
CA ARG A 74 -23.80 -10.76 8.15
C ARG A 74 -24.08 -11.29 6.74
N GLU A 75 -25.23 -11.93 6.55
CA GLU A 75 -25.80 -11.96 5.19
C GLU A 75 -26.02 -10.50 4.80
N GLN A 76 -25.31 -10.03 3.77
CA GLN A 76 -25.25 -8.62 3.41
C GLN A 76 -25.01 -8.46 1.91
N ILE A 77 -25.33 -7.30 1.39
CA ILE A 77 -25.05 -6.92 -0.01
C ILE A 77 -23.82 -6.03 0.02
N SER A 78 -22.68 -6.58 -0.38
CA SER A 78 -21.44 -5.84 -0.55
C SER A 78 -21.44 -5.12 -1.90
N VAL A 79 -21.06 -3.84 -1.88
CA VAL A 79 -20.94 -2.93 -3.03
C VAL A 79 -19.61 -2.18 -2.95
N ASN A 80 -19.19 -1.56 -4.05
CA ASN A 80 -18.26 -0.43 -3.94
C ASN A 80 -18.99 0.71 -3.21
N GLN A 81 -18.55 1.03 -2.00
CA GLN A 81 -19.21 2.00 -1.12
C GLN A 81 -19.01 3.45 -1.58
N VAL A 82 -18.11 3.71 -2.54
CA VAL A 82 -17.98 5.01 -3.22
C VAL A 82 -18.95 5.06 -4.41
N GLY A 83 -18.83 4.14 -5.36
CA GLY A 83 -19.73 4.08 -6.50
C GLY A 83 -19.21 3.36 -7.74
N TYR A 84 -19.92 3.55 -8.85
CA TYR A 84 -19.68 2.89 -10.13
C TYR A 84 -19.76 3.88 -11.30
N TYR A 85 -18.88 3.74 -12.29
CA TYR A 85 -18.95 4.58 -13.49
C TYR A 85 -20.19 4.23 -14.34
N PRO A 86 -20.81 5.22 -15.02
CA PRO A 86 -22.08 5.02 -15.74
C PRO A 86 -22.10 3.86 -16.72
N TYR A 87 -21.02 3.58 -17.45
CA TYR A 87 -20.95 2.52 -18.47
C TYR A 87 -19.93 1.41 -18.14
N ALA A 88 -19.40 1.38 -16.91
CA ALA A 88 -18.64 0.24 -16.41
C ALA A 88 -19.56 -0.95 -16.07
N ALA A 89 -18.97 -2.14 -15.93
CA ALA A 89 -19.61 -3.24 -15.23
C ALA A 89 -19.95 -2.83 -13.78
N LYS A 90 -21.13 -3.25 -13.31
CA LYS A 90 -21.65 -2.93 -11.97
C LYS A 90 -22.20 -4.19 -11.34
N ILE A 91 -21.36 -4.82 -10.53
CA ILE A 91 -21.67 -6.09 -9.88
C ILE A 91 -21.59 -5.91 -8.37
N ALA A 92 -22.66 -6.29 -7.68
CA ALA A 92 -22.73 -6.41 -6.22
C ALA A 92 -22.71 -7.89 -5.80
N SER A 93 -22.31 -8.15 -4.55
CA SER A 93 -22.20 -9.50 -3.99
C SER A 93 -23.11 -9.67 -2.78
N LEU A 94 -24.10 -10.54 -2.88
CA LEU A 94 -25.00 -10.91 -1.79
C LEU A 94 -24.52 -12.23 -1.16
N ALA A 95 -24.03 -12.18 0.08
CA ALA A 95 -23.79 -13.40 0.85
C ALA A 95 -25.14 -14.04 1.22
N SER A 96 -25.43 -15.24 0.73
CA SER A 96 -26.72 -15.89 0.94
C SER A 96 -26.61 -17.39 1.10
N LYS A 97 -27.37 -17.95 2.05
CA LYS A 97 -27.54 -19.41 2.18
C LYS A 97 -28.56 -19.99 1.21
N ARG A 98 -29.25 -19.14 0.44
CA ARG A 98 -30.27 -19.56 -0.52
C ARG A 98 -29.57 -20.22 -1.72
N LYS A 99 -30.17 -21.28 -2.26
CA LYS A 99 -29.65 -21.98 -3.44
C LYS A 99 -30.30 -21.54 -4.76
N ALA A 100 -31.38 -20.77 -4.66
CA ALA A 100 -32.14 -20.29 -5.80
C ALA A 100 -31.94 -18.77 -5.96
N PRO A 101 -32.01 -18.24 -7.20
CA PRO A 101 -31.99 -16.81 -7.46
C PRO A 101 -32.96 -16.02 -6.56
N VAL A 102 -32.51 -14.85 -6.13
CA VAL A 102 -33.27 -13.92 -5.28
C VAL A 102 -33.63 -12.69 -6.10
N GLU A 103 -34.86 -12.19 -5.95
CA GLU A 103 -35.26 -10.92 -6.55
C GLU A 103 -34.49 -9.76 -5.91
N TRP A 104 -34.07 -8.81 -6.72
CA TRP A 104 -33.41 -7.59 -6.25
C TRP A 104 -34.01 -6.35 -6.90
N THR A 105 -33.88 -5.22 -6.20
CA THR A 105 -34.23 -3.89 -6.73
C THR A 105 -33.10 -2.90 -6.47
N LEU A 106 -32.82 -2.06 -7.47
CA LEU A 106 -32.03 -0.84 -7.31
C LEU A 106 -32.98 0.30 -7.00
N LYS A 107 -32.74 0.98 -5.89
CA LYS A 107 -33.52 2.15 -5.46
C LYS A 107 -32.69 3.42 -5.53
N ASP A 108 -33.31 4.51 -5.96
CA ASP A 108 -32.73 5.85 -5.85
C ASP A 108 -32.79 6.38 -4.41
N ARG A 109 -32.24 7.58 -4.19
CA ARG A 109 -32.23 8.23 -2.87
C ARG A 109 -33.62 8.50 -2.26
N ASN A 110 -34.68 8.49 -3.07
CA ASN A 110 -36.05 8.72 -2.62
C ASN A 110 -36.76 7.39 -2.32
N GLY A 111 -36.06 6.26 -2.47
CA GLY A 111 -36.61 4.91 -2.31
C GLY A 111 -37.40 4.43 -3.52
N GLN A 112 -37.35 5.11 -4.66
CA GLN A 112 -38.02 4.67 -5.89
C GLN A 112 -37.19 3.58 -6.57
N THR A 113 -37.82 2.46 -6.89
CA THR A 113 -37.20 1.40 -7.70
C THR A 113 -36.96 1.90 -9.12
N VAL A 114 -35.71 1.86 -9.56
CA VAL A 114 -35.26 2.31 -10.89
C VAL A 114 -34.76 1.16 -11.77
N LEU A 115 -34.42 0.02 -11.18
CA LEU A 115 -34.11 -1.23 -11.88
C LEU A 115 -34.45 -2.42 -10.96
N SER A 116 -34.75 -3.58 -11.53
CA SER A 116 -34.96 -4.82 -10.79
C SER A 116 -34.51 -6.02 -11.59
N GLY A 117 -34.22 -7.13 -10.93
CA GLY A 117 -33.86 -8.38 -11.58
C GLY A 117 -33.71 -9.53 -10.61
N LYS A 118 -33.03 -10.59 -11.06
CA LYS A 118 -32.70 -11.77 -10.25
C LYS A 118 -31.20 -11.90 -10.08
N THR A 119 -30.76 -12.41 -8.94
CA THR A 119 -29.35 -12.68 -8.68
C THR A 119 -28.85 -13.91 -9.46
N ALA A 120 -27.57 -13.93 -9.83
CA ALA A 120 -26.89 -15.13 -10.32
C ALA A 120 -26.19 -15.86 -9.15
N VAL A 121 -26.63 -17.09 -8.84
CA VAL A 121 -26.05 -17.91 -7.77
C VAL A 121 -24.67 -18.40 -8.20
N GLN A 122 -23.64 -18.14 -7.38
CA GLN A 122 -22.29 -18.65 -7.61
C GLN A 122 -22.07 -19.98 -6.88
N GLU A 123 -20.94 -20.63 -7.14
CA GLU A 123 -20.49 -21.77 -6.36
C GLU A 123 -20.03 -21.34 -4.96
N PHE A 124 -19.64 -22.31 -4.13
CA PHE A 124 -19.11 -22.01 -2.81
C PHE A 124 -17.75 -21.31 -2.92
N ASP A 125 -17.65 -20.13 -2.31
CA ASP A 125 -16.42 -19.36 -2.22
C ASP A 125 -15.59 -19.85 -1.04
N GLY A 126 -14.50 -20.54 -1.34
CA GLY A 126 -13.62 -21.12 -0.33
C GLY A 126 -12.83 -20.08 0.48
N ALA A 127 -12.56 -18.89 -0.10
CA ALA A 127 -11.83 -17.83 0.58
C ALA A 127 -12.73 -17.07 1.56
N ALA A 128 -14.01 -16.87 1.21
CA ALA A 128 -15.01 -16.24 2.07
C ALA A 128 -15.76 -17.23 2.99
N GLY A 129 -15.72 -18.52 2.67
CA GLY A 129 -16.39 -19.58 3.40
C GLY A 129 -17.91 -19.55 3.27
N GLU A 130 -18.45 -19.08 2.13
CA GLU A 130 -19.88 -18.91 1.92
C GLU A 130 -20.32 -19.02 0.44
N VAL A 131 -21.62 -19.12 0.21
CA VAL A 131 -22.20 -18.99 -1.13
C VAL A 131 -22.57 -17.54 -1.37
N VAL A 132 -22.19 -17.03 -2.55
CA VAL A 132 -22.41 -15.64 -2.93
C VAL A 132 -23.32 -15.59 -4.16
N HIS A 133 -24.17 -14.59 -4.19
CA HIS A 133 -25.04 -14.27 -5.31
C HIS A 133 -24.54 -12.98 -5.95
N ARG A 134 -24.29 -12.98 -7.27
CA ARG A 134 -23.94 -11.75 -7.99
C ARG A 134 -25.22 -11.02 -8.40
N ILE A 135 -25.22 -9.70 -8.19
CA ILE A 135 -26.26 -8.77 -8.63
C ILE A 135 -25.64 -7.91 -9.72
N ASP A 136 -26.01 -8.16 -10.98
CA ASP A 136 -25.58 -7.34 -12.11
C ASP A 136 -26.64 -6.27 -12.40
N PHE A 137 -26.24 -5.00 -12.23
CA PHE A 137 -27.06 -3.83 -12.52
C PHE A 137 -26.36 -2.91 -13.52
N SER A 138 -25.45 -3.46 -14.33
CA SER A 138 -24.63 -2.73 -15.31
C SER A 138 -25.47 -1.94 -16.31
N ALA A 139 -26.67 -2.43 -16.64
CA ALA A 139 -27.61 -1.79 -17.55
C ALA A 139 -28.14 -0.43 -17.06
N TYR A 140 -28.04 -0.12 -15.77
CA TYR A 140 -28.44 1.19 -15.25
C TYR A 140 -27.27 2.18 -15.33
N VAL A 141 -27.44 3.22 -16.14
CA VAL A 141 -26.38 4.19 -16.47
C VAL A 141 -26.68 5.61 -16.00
N THR A 142 -27.83 5.83 -15.36
CA THR A 142 -28.23 7.19 -14.94
C THR A 142 -27.39 7.66 -13.76
N PRO A 143 -26.66 8.78 -13.87
CA PRO A 143 -25.88 9.29 -12.76
C PRO A 143 -26.75 9.74 -11.58
N GLY A 144 -26.24 9.54 -10.36
CA GLY A 144 -26.91 9.90 -9.12
C GLY A 144 -26.10 9.47 -7.90
N LYS A 145 -26.53 9.92 -6.72
CA LYS A 145 -25.94 9.51 -5.43
C LYS A 145 -27.02 8.99 -4.49
N GLY A 146 -26.63 8.09 -3.59
CA GLY A 146 -27.53 7.50 -2.60
C GLY A 146 -28.36 6.36 -3.17
N TYR A 147 -27.83 5.65 -4.17
CA TYR A 147 -28.45 4.41 -4.65
C TYR A 147 -28.25 3.30 -3.62
N THR A 148 -29.24 2.42 -3.48
CA THR A 148 -29.13 1.22 -2.65
C THR A 148 -29.70 0.01 -3.39
N LEU A 149 -29.11 -1.16 -3.18
CA LEU A 149 -29.67 -2.43 -3.61
C LEU A 149 -30.44 -3.09 -2.47
N GLU A 150 -31.61 -3.63 -2.78
CA GLU A 150 -32.36 -4.48 -1.85
C GLU A 150 -32.52 -5.88 -2.42
N ALA A 151 -32.16 -6.91 -1.65
CA ALA A 151 -32.29 -8.31 -2.04
C ALA A 151 -32.33 -9.21 -0.79
N GLY A 152 -33.19 -10.22 -0.78
CA GLY A 152 -33.17 -11.25 0.28
C GLY A 152 -33.46 -10.75 1.69
N GLY A 153 -34.05 -9.55 1.85
CA GLY A 153 -34.29 -8.90 3.14
C GLY A 153 -33.15 -7.98 3.61
N HIS A 154 -32.12 -7.79 2.78
CA HIS A 154 -30.96 -6.95 3.06
C HIS A 154 -30.95 -5.71 2.15
N THR A 155 -30.33 -4.64 2.65
CA THR A 155 -30.10 -3.40 1.91
C THR A 155 -28.59 -3.13 1.90
N SER A 156 -28.02 -2.77 0.74
CA SER A 156 -26.61 -2.38 0.64
C SER A 156 -26.35 -1.04 1.33
N ASP A 157 -25.08 -0.75 1.58
CA ASP A 157 -24.64 0.63 1.79
C ASP A 157 -25.01 1.51 0.57
N PRO A 158 -25.25 2.82 0.79
CA PRO A 158 -25.53 3.75 -0.29
C PRO A 158 -24.28 4.01 -1.13
N PHE A 159 -24.45 4.11 -2.44
CA PHE A 159 -23.35 4.38 -3.38
C PHE A 159 -23.75 5.40 -4.46
N ALA A 160 -22.77 5.87 -5.23
CA ALA A 160 -22.98 6.73 -6.39
C ALA A 160 -22.91 5.96 -7.71
N ILE A 161 -23.59 6.49 -8.73
CA ILE A 161 -23.29 6.20 -10.14
C ILE A 161 -22.88 7.53 -10.75
N GLY A 162 -21.66 7.64 -11.28
CA GLY A 162 -21.17 8.93 -11.76
C GLY A 162 -19.73 8.90 -12.24
N GLU A 163 -19.32 10.03 -12.81
CA GLU A 163 -18.03 10.16 -13.51
C GLU A 163 -16.89 10.64 -12.59
N THR A 164 -17.22 11.18 -11.43
CA THR A 164 -16.28 11.88 -10.53
C THR A 164 -16.05 11.09 -9.24
N LEU A 165 -15.80 9.78 -9.34
CA LEU A 165 -15.74 8.89 -8.17
C LEU A 165 -14.41 9.02 -7.41
N TYR A 166 -13.33 9.19 -8.15
CA TYR A 166 -11.95 9.11 -7.63
C TYR A 166 -11.16 10.42 -7.82
N ASP A 167 -11.85 11.52 -8.14
CA ASP A 167 -11.26 12.86 -8.43
C ASP A 167 -10.21 13.32 -7.41
N THR A 168 -10.40 12.93 -6.14
CA THR A 168 -9.52 13.28 -5.02
C THR A 168 -8.70 12.10 -4.49
N LEU A 169 -9.07 10.85 -4.84
CA LEU A 169 -8.44 9.65 -4.28
C LEU A 169 -6.97 9.55 -4.68
N LYS A 170 -6.63 9.95 -5.91
CA LYS A 170 -5.24 10.01 -6.36
C LYS A 170 -4.40 10.93 -5.46
N GLN A 171 -4.89 12.14 -5.21
CA GLN A 171 -4.18 13.15 -4.44
C GLN A 171 -4.08 12.72 -2.97
N ASP A 172 -5.15 12.17 -2.41
CA ASP A 172 -5.17 11.65 -1.04
C ASP A 172 -4.22 10.46 -0.86
N ALA A 173 -4.22 9.51 -1.79
CA ALA A 173 -3.30 8.37 -1.78
C ALA A 173 -1.83 8.79 -1.95
N LEU A 174 -1.54 9.83 -2.75
CA LEU A 174 -0.20 10.42 -2.87
C LEU A 174 0.20 11.24 -1.64
N ARG A 175 -0.76 11.86 -0.97
CA ARG A 175 -0.53 12.65 0.25
C ARG A 175 -0.11 11.77 1.43
N TYR A 176 -0.42 10.47 1.41
CA TYR A 176 0.12 9.49 2.36
C TYR A 176 1.64 9.61 2.52
N PHE A 177 2.37 9.76 1.41
CA PHE A 177 3.83 9.82 1.40
C PHE A 177 4.35 11.10 2.08
N TYR A 178 3.76 12.26 1.76
CA TYR A 178 4.06 13.52 2.42
C TYR A 178 3.88 13.42 3.95
N LEU A 179 2.78 12.81 4.40
CA LEU A 179 2.47 12.66 5.82
C LEU A 179 3.38 11.65 6.56
N ASN A 180 4.08 10.81 5.80
CA ASN A 180 5.09 9.89 6.29
C ASN A 180 6.53 10.38 6.10
N ARG A 181 6.78 11.59 5.61
CA ARG A 181 8.15 12.14 5.52
C ARG A 181 8.83 12.20 6.89
N SER A 182 10.05 11.67 6.96
CA SER A 182 10.96 11.80 8.10
C SER A 182 11.85 13.05 7.95
N GLY A 183 12.47 13.54 9.03
CA GLY A 183 13.49 14.60 8.99
C GLY A 183 12.98 16.02 8.73
N MET A 184 11.66 16.25 8.67
CA MET A 184 11.10 17.59 8.46
C MET A 184 9.82 17.85 9.24
N ASP A 185 9.57 19.12 9.55
CA ASP A 185 8.30 19.58 10.10
C ASP A 185 7.18 19.35 9.07
N LEU A 186 6.10 18.71 9.51
CA LEU A 186 4.86 18.67 8.76
C LEU A 186 4.01 19.87 9.15
N GLU A 187 4.20 20.99 8.45
CA GLU A 187 3.50 22.24 8.75
C GLU A 187 1.99 22.11 8.52
N SER A 188 1.16 22.61 9.43
CA SER A 188 -0.31 22.49 9.34
C SER A 188 -0.92 23.10 8.07
N LYS A 189 -0.27 24.07 7.42
CA LYS A 189 -0.76 24.60 6.11
C LYS A 189 -0.77 23.53 5.01
N TYR A 190 0.12 22.55 5.10
CA TYR A 190 0.18 21.42 4.16
C TYR A 190 -0.49 20.21 4.77
N ALA A 191 -0.18 19.87 6.03
CA ALA A 191 -0.58 18.64 6.70
C ALA A 191 -1.94 18.71 7.43
N GLY A 192 -2.54 19.89 7.60
CA GLY A 192 -3.79 20.04 8.37
C GLY A 192 -3.65 19.53 9.81
N VAL A 193 -4.60 18.69 10.24
CA VAL A 193 -4.63 18.08 11.59
C VAL A 193 -3.52 17.04 11.81
N TRP A 194 -2.85 16.60 10.75
CA TRP A 194 -1.70 15.68 10.81
C TRP A 194 -0.37 16.43 10.95
N GLY A 195 -0.39 17.74 11.20
CA GLY A 195 0.83 18.50 11.43
C GLY A 195 1.59 18.02 12.66
N ARG A 196 2.91 17.84 12.53
CA ARG A 196 3.80 17.38 13.59
C ARG A 196 5.21 17.96 13.41
N PRO A 197 6.01 18.09 14.49
CA PRO A 197 7.43 18.43 14.37
C PRO A 197 8.20 17.40 13.54
N ALA A 198 9.39 17.81 13.10
CA ALA A 198 10.38 16.94 12.50
C ALA A 198 10.72 15.79 13.44
N GLY A 199 10.67 14.58 12.90
CA GLY A 199 11.11 13.37 13.59
C GLY A 199 12.46 12.91 13.05
N HIS A 200 13.30 12.37 13.93
CA HIS A 200 14.59 11.78 13.60
C HIS A 200 15.52 12.68 12.78
N VAL A 201 15.64 13.96 13.15
CA VAL A 201 16.63 14.87 12.54
C VAL A 201 18.07 14.43 12.82
N SER A 202 18.27 13.59 13.86
CA SER A 202 19.50 12.85 14.14
C SER A 202 19.90 11.87 13.03
N ASP A 203 19.00 11.52 12.11
CA ASP A 203 19.33 10.62 11.00
C ASP A 203 20.34 11.24 10.01
N ASN A 204 20.75 12.51 10.20
CA ASN A 204 21.80 13.18 9.43
C ASN A 204 23.23 12.71 9.73
N GLN A 205 23.43 11.94 10.81
CA GLN A 205 24.73 11.40 11.21
C GLN A 205 24.56 10.05 11.91
N VAL A 206 24.25 9.00 11.14
CA VAL A 206 24.00 7.64 11.68
C VAL A 206 25.16 6.71 11.39
N THR A 207 25.54 5.90 12.38
CA THR A 207 26.52 4.81 12.22
C THR A 207 25.84 3.44 12.18
N CYS A 208 26.62 2.39 11.90
CA CYS A 208 26.10 1.03 11.83
C CYS A 208 25.80 0.44 13.20
N TYR A 209 24.76 -0.39 13.24
CA TYR A 209 24.43 -1.17 14.42
C TYR A 209 25.59 -2.11 14.77
N ALA A 210 25.85 -2.24 16.07
CA ALA A 210 26.82 -3.15 16.62
C ALA A 210 26.12 -4.18 17.49
N GLY A 211 26.20 -5.45 17.12
CA GLY A 211 25.51 -6.52 17.80
C GLY A 211 25.61 -7.84 17.04
N THR A 212 24.99 -8.88 17.58
CA THR A 212 24.94 -10.20 16.97
C THR A 212 23.60 -10.39 16.29
N ASP A 213 23.59 -10.88 15.04
CA ASP A 213 22.35 -11.25 14.36
C ASP A 213 21.86 -12.64 14.78
N SER A 214 20.67 -13.02 14.30
CA SER A 214 20.06 -14.32 14.58
C SER A 214 20.87 -15.53 14.06
N ALA A 215 21.79 -15.32 13.10
CA ALA A 215 22.71 -16.35 12.59
C ALA A 215 23.99 -16.47 13.42
N GLY A 216 24.17 -15.62 14.44
CA GLY A 216 25.35 -15.61 15.31
C GLY A 216 26.53 -14.80 14.75
N GLN A 217 26.33 -14.06 13.65
CA GLN A 217 27.36 -13.18 13.09
C GLN A 217 27.42 -11.89 13.91
N ASN A 218 28.64 -11.50 14.29
CA ASN A 218 28.89 -10.27 15.04
C ASN A 218 29.17 -9.12 14.07
N TRP A 219 28.41 -8.04 14.24
CA TRP A 219 28.53 -6.79 13.51
C TRP A 219 29.18 -5.72 14.40
N THR A 220 30.06 -4.92 13.82
CA THR A 220 30.75 -3.81 14.50
C THR A 220 30.23 -2.48 13.98
N PRO A 221 30.36 -1.39 14.76
CA PRO A 221 30.06 -0.05 14.25
C PRO A 221 30.88 0.25 13.00
N CYS A 222 30.34 1.11 12.14
CA CYS A 222 31.07 1.56 10.96
C CYS A 222 32.08 2.64 11.35
N GLU A 223 33.23 2.66 10.65
CA GLU A 223 34.23 3.74 10.78
C GLU A 223 33.79 5.03 10.05
N TYR A 224 32.52 5.10 9.63
CA TYR A 224 31.88 6.22 8.97
C TYR A 224 30.48 6.46 9.56
N THR A 225 29.94 7.63 9.26
CA THR A 225 28.54 7.99 9.46
C THR A 225 27.93 8.40 8.14
N LEU A 226 26.63 8.18 7.96
CA LEU A 226 25.88 8.64 6.79
C LEU A 226 24.89 9.72 7.19
N ASP A 227 24.65 10.65 6.26
CA ASP A 227 23.43 11.44 6.24
C ASP A 227 22.35 10.59 5.57
N ALA A 228 21.50 10.01 6.41
CA ALA A 228 20.35 9.23 6.01
C ALA A 228 19.06 9.97 6.38
N SER A 229 19.07 11.32 6.40
CA SER A 229 17.89 12.16 6.65
C SER A 229 16.84 12.01 5.55
N GLY A 230 15.62 12.48 5.84
CA GLY A 230 14.53 12.41 4.87
C GLY A 230 14.03 10.98 4.67
N GLY A 231 13.51 10.72 3.47
CA GLY A 231 12.77 9.50 3.16
C GLY A 231 11.43 9.41 3.86
N TRP A 232 10.71 8.32 3.60
CA TRP A 232 9.44 8.01 4.23
C TRP A 232 9.65 7.05 5.40
N TYR A 233 8.90 7.26 6.47
CA TYR A 233 8.57 6.17 7.38
C TYR A 233 7.76 5.13 6.61
N ASP A 234 8.15 3.87 6.79
CA ASP A 234 7.71 2.78 5.93
C ASP A 234 6.26 2.38 6.16
N ALA A 235 5.89 2.24 7.42
CA ALA A 235 4.62 1.68 7.80
C ALA A 235 4.04 2.38 9.04
N GLY A 236 3.44 1.60 9.95
CA GLY A 236 3.00 2.11 11.24
C GLY A 236 4.15 2.49 12.18
N ASP A 237 5.38 2.09 11.86
CA ASP A 237 6.62 2.39 12.57
C ASP A 237 7.42 3.54 11.96
N TYR A 238 8.51 3.89 12.62
CA TYR A 238 9.41 4.96 12.16
C TYR A 238 10.71 4.43 11.53
N GLY A 239 10.77 3.14 11.18
CA GLY A 239 11.84 2.59 10.37
C GLY A 239 11.77 3.06 8.91
N LYS A 240 12.91 2.99 8.22
CA LYS A 240 13.07 3.31 6.80
C LYS A 240 13.87 2.19 6.14
N TYR A 241 13.38 1.62 5.05
CA TYR A 241 13.88 0.35 4.51
C TYR A 241 14.13 0.48 3.01
N VAL A 242 15.35 0.19 2.55
CA VAL A 242 15.73 0.40 1.15
C VAL A 242 15.00 -0.56 0.21
N VAL A 243 14.74 -1.80 0.64
CA VAL A 243 14.01 -2.79 -0.17
C VAL A 243 12.54 -2.37 -0.37
N ASN A 244 11.82 -2.09 0.71
CA ASN A 244 10.41 -1.71 0.60
C ASN A 244 10.21 -0.31 0.00
N GLY A 245 11.11 0.63 0.33
CA GLY A 245 11.21 1.94 -0.30
C GLY A 245 11.47 1.85 -1.81
N GLY A 246 12.26 0.86 -2.24
CA GLY A 246 12.56 0.60 -3.65
C GLY A 246 11.31 0.33 -4.50
N ILE A 247 10.48 -0.64 -4.13
CA ILE A 247 9.24 -0.94 -4.85
C ILE A 247 8.22 0.21 -4.76
N ALA A 248 8.12 0.88 -3.59
CA ALA A 248 7.20 2.01 -3.43
C ALA A 248 7.59 3.19 -4.33
N LEU A 249 8.86 3.59 -4.30
CA LEU A 249 9.42 4.65 -5.15
C LEU A 249 9.27 4.30 -6.63
N TRP A 250 9.66 3.09 -7.03
CA TRP A 250 9.51 2.63 -8.41
C TRP A 250 8.07 2.71 -8.88
N THR A 251 7.09 2.36 -8.05
CA THR A 251 5.68 2.37 -8.42
C THR A 251 5.19 3.79 -8.70
N LEU A 252 5.59 4.79 -7.91
CA LEU A 252 5.27 6.19 -8.16
C LEU A 252 5.94 6.71 -9.44
N LEU A 253 7.22 6.38 -9.64
CA LEU A 253 7.95 6.76 -10.85
C LEU A 253 7.38 6.08 -12.10
N ASN A 254 6.96 4.82 -12.00
CA ASN A 254 6.30 4.09 -13.08
C ASN A 254 4.95 4.73 -13.44
N ALA A 255 4.15 5.14 -12.45
CA ALA A 255 2.90 5.86 -12.70
C ALA A 255 3.14 7.11 -13.54
N TYR A 256 4.18 7.89 -13.17
CA TYR A 256 4.61 9.06 -13.93
C TYR A 256 5.08 8.69 -15.34
N GLU A 257 5.99 7.73 -15.51
CA GLU A 257 6.52 7.35 -16.83
C GLU A 257 5.44 6.81 -17.78
N ARG A 258 4.44 6.10 -17.25
CA ARG A 258 3.30 5.60 -18.01
C ARG A 258 2.44 6.75 -18.55
N ASN A 259 2.12 7.74 -17.73
CA ASN A 259 1.28 8.87 -18.13
C ASN A 259 1.71 10.18 -17.45
N PRO A 260 2.76 10.86 -17.94
CA PRO A 260 3.28 12.08 -17.32
C PRO A 260 2.21 13.19 -17.26
N SER A 261 1.32 13.25 -18.25
CA SER A 261 0.29 14.29 -18.33
C SER A 261 -0.77 14.21 -17.21
N ALA A 262 -0.89 13.06 -16.54
CA ALA A 262 -1.76 12.90 -15.37
C ALA A 262 -1.18 13.49 -14.09
N PHE A 263 0.10 13.88 -14.10
CA PHE A 263 0.82 14.40 -12.94
C PHE A 263 1.43 15.75 -13.29
N THR A 264 0.92 16.79 -12.66
CA THR A 264 1.39 18.17 -12.86
C THR A 264 1.78 18.79 -11.53
N ASP A 265 2.56 19.86 -11.63
CA ASP A 265 2.87 20.73 -10.51
C ASP A 265 1.59 21.29 -9.83
N ALA A 266 1.69 21.62 -8.55
CA ALA A 266 0.68 22.27 -7.72
C ALA A 266 -0.63 21.49 -7.57
N THR A 267 -0.54 20.17 -7.38
CA THR A 267 -1.71 19.28 -7.25
C THR A 267 -1.79 18.49 -5.93
N MET A 268 -0.68 18.33 -5.20
CA MET A 268 -0.62 17.52 -3.96
C MET A 268 -0.64 18.36 -2.67
N ASN A 269 -0.49 19.68 -2.77
CA ASN A 269 -0.40 20.60 -1.63
C ASN A 269 0.73 20.19 -0.66
N ILE A 270 1.93 20.06 -1.22
CA ILE A 270 3.19 19.81 -0.52
C ILE A 270 4.06 21.08 -0.53
N PRO A 271 5.12 21.17 0.29
CA PRO A 271 6.00 22.34 0.31
C PRO A 271 6.60 22.71 -1.05
N GLU A 272 6.86 21.69 -1.88
CA GLU A 272 7.45 21.85 -3.21
C GLU A 272 6.45 22.30 -4.28
N SER A 273 5.13 22.21 -4.03
CA SER A 273 4.09 22.60 -4.97
C SER A 273 4.29 24.05 -5.47
N GLY A 274 4.32 24.23 -6.78
CA GLY A 274 4.54 25.50 -7.48
C GLY A 274 5.99 25.76 -7.90
N ASN A 275 6.88 24.76 -7.81
CA ASN A 275 8.29 24.88 -8.17
C ASN A 275 8.58 24.60 -9.67
N GLY A 276 7.56 24.25 -10.45
CA GLY A 276 7.68 23.87 -11.87
C GLY A 276 7.99 22.39 -12.11
N VAL A 277 8.04 21.56 -11.07
CA VAL A 277 8.24 20.10 -11.12
C VAL A 277 6.90 19.42 -10.82
N PRO A 278 6.53 18.31 -11.49
CA PRO A 278 5.36 17.54 -11.08
C PRO A 278 5.47 17.09 -9.62
N ASP A 279 4.47 17.40 -8.80
CA ASP A 279 4.51 17.13 -7.35
C ASP A 279 4.81 15.65 -7.01
N ILE A 280 4.38 14.68 -7.84
CA ILE A 280 4.72 13.27 -7.65
C ILE A 280 6.23 13.01 -7.71
N LEU A 281 6.95 13.77 -8.54
CA LEU A 281 8.39 13.70 -8.64
C LEU A 281 9.05 14.39 -7.45
N ASP A 282 8.53 15.51 -6.96
CA ASP A 282 9.05 16.11 -5.72
C ASP A 282 8.92 15.14 -4.54
N GLU A 283 7.77 14.47 -4.41
CA GLU A 283 7.56 13.44 -3.39
C GLU A 283 8.51 12.24 -3.60
N ALA A 284 8.63 11.73 -4.83
CA ALA A 284 9.56 10.64 -5.15
C ALA A 284 11.03 11.00 -4.91
N ARG A 285 11.43 12.26 -5.13
CA ARG A 285 12.78 12.75 -4.83
C ARG A 285 13.08 12.64 -3.35
N TRP A 286 12.09 12.86 -2.47
CA TRP A 286 12.26 12.77 -1.03
C TRP A 286 12.77 11.38 -0.58
N GLU A 287 12.21 10.32 -1.16
CA GLU A 287 12.68 8.95 -0.91
C GLU A 287 13.99 8.63 -1.63
N MET A 288 14.15 9.08 -2.88
CA MET A 288 15.38 8.85 -3.63
C MET A 288 16.62 9.46 -2.93
N GLU A 289 16.50 10.64 -2.31
CA GLU A 289 17.58 11.23 -1.49
C GLU A 289 17.96 10.31 -0.32
N PHE A 290 16.98 9.71 0.37
CA PHE A 290 17.24 8.72 1.43
C PHE A 290 17.94 7.47 0.87
N LEU A 291 17.44 6.86 -0.22
CA LEU A 291 18.06 5.67 -0.80
C LEU A 291 19.51 5.93 -1.25
N LEU A 292 19.80 7.11 -1.82
CA LEU A 292 21.17 7.52 -2.14
C LEU A 292 22.05 7.67 -0.89
N GLY A 293 21.49 8.24 0.18
CA GLY A 293 22.17 8.40 1.47
C GLY A 293 22.52 7.08 2.16
N MET A 294 21.88 5.97 1.77
CA MET A 294 22.14 4.63 2.33
C MET A 294 23.32 3.89 1.67
N GLN A 295 23.95 4.46 0.64
CA GLN A 295 25.09 3.83 -0.05
C GLN A 295 26.39 3.93 0.78
N VAL A 296 27.06 2.79 0.96
CA VAL A 296 28.36 2.70 1.64
C VAL A 296 29.41 3.49 0.85
N PRO A 297 30.18 4.38 1.49
CA PRO A 297 31.03 5.33 0.78
C PRO A 297 32.31 4.70 0.22
N ASP A 298 32.91 5.37 -0.76
CA ASP A 298 34.17 4.95 -1.39
C ASP A 298 35.29 4.76 -0.34
N GLY A 299 36.12 3.74 -0.52
CA GLY A 299 37.24 3.42 0.37
C GLY A 299 36.86 2.57 1.60
N GLN A 300 35.57 2.26 1.80
CA GLN A 300 35.10 1.34 2.84
C GLN A 300 34.99 -0.11 2.32
N PRO A 301 35.01 -1.14 3.20
CA PRO A 301 35.03 -2.55 2.79
C PRO A 301 33.87 -3.03 1.90
N LEU A 302 32.71 -2.35 1.93
CA LEU A 302 31.52 -2.66 1.13
C LEU A 302 31.11 -1.47 0.24
N ALA A 303 32.07 -0.63 -0.18
CA ALA A 303 31.82 0.56 -0.99
C ALA A 303 30.87 0.27 -2.18
N GLY A 304 29.84 1.09 -2.32
CA GLY A 304 28.81 0.95 -3.35
C GLY A 304 27.60 0.09 -2.96
N MET A 305 27.72 -0.81 -1.97
CA MET A 305 26.56 -1.53 -1.41
C MET A 305 25.63 -0.55 -0.68
N ALA A 306 24.34 -0.87 -0.54
CA ALA A 306 23.38 -0.08 0.22
C ALA A 306 23.03 -0.76 1.55
N HIS A 307 23.04 0.01 2.64
CA HIS A 307 22.48 -0.42 3.92
C HIS A 307 21.04 -0.87 3.77
N HIS A 308 20.67 -1.98 4.40
CA HIS A 308 19.37 -2.58 4.16
C HIS A 308 18.21 -1.73 4.73
N LYS A 309 18.42 -1.16 5.92
CA LYS A 309 17.41 -0.42 6.67
C LYS A 309 18.03 0.47 7.74
N LEU A 310 17.22 1.41 8.24
CA LEU A 310 17.53 2.30 9.35
C LEU A 310 16.33 2.35 10.30
N HIS A 311 16.51 1.90 11.53
CA HIS A 311 15.48 1.93 12.56
C HIS A 311 16.06 1.94 13.98
N GLY A 312 15.18 2.09 14.98
CA GLY A 312 15.52 2.07 16.39
C GLY A 312 15.80 0.66 16.94
N LEU A 313 16.50 0.56 18.07
CA LEU A 313 16.75 -0.72 18.74
C LEU A 313 15.48 -1.44 19.24
N LYS A 314 14.38 -0.72 19.44
CA LYS A 314 13.10 -1.26 19.90
C LYS A 314 11.97 -0.61 19.14
N TRP A 315 10.87 -1.33 19.01
CA TRP A 315 9.62 -0.78 18.50
C TRP A 315 9.17 0.34 19.43
N ASP A 316 8.87 1.53 18.89
CA ASP A 316 8.33 2.60 19.72
C ASP A 316 6.96 2.21 20.27
N ASP A 317 6.60 2.79 21.42
CA ASP A 317 5.28 2.66 22.03
C ASP A 317 4.18 3.13 21.08
N MET A 318 2.93 2.70 21.33
CA MET A 318 1.78 3.08 20.53
C MET A 318 0.61 3.53 21.43
N PRO A 319 -0.01 4.69 21.18
CA PRO A 319 0.38 5.71 20.19
C PRO A 319 1.53 6.62 20.67
N VAL A 320 2.32 7.12 19.72
CA VAL A 320 3.43 8.06 19.99
C VAL A 320 3.72 8.92 18.75
N LEU A 321 4.35 10.08 18.94
CA LEU A 321 4.93 10.88 17.85
C LEU A 321 6.38 10.42 17.59
N PRO A 322 6.92 10.62 16.38
CA PRO A 322 8.34 10.36 16.17
C PRO A 322 9.15 11.35 17.04
N PRO A 323 10.14 10.89 17.81
CA PRO A 323 10.99 11.79 18.55
C PRO A 323 11.81 12.65 17.58
N ALA A 324 12.07 13.91 17.94
CA ALA A 324 12.89 14.79 17.10
C ALA A 324 14.32 14.25 16.96
N GLU A 325 14.93 13.84 18.07
CA GLU A 325 16.28 13.26 18.13
C GLU A 325 16.20 11.83 18.66
N SER A 326 17.06 10.94 18.15
CA SER A 326 17.22 9.59 18.69
C SER A 326 18.67 9.13 18.59
N ASP A 327 19.23 8.67 19.71
CA ASP A 327 20.57 8.07 19.81
C ASP A 327 20.53 6.54 19.69
N THR A 328 19.37 5.96 19.39
CA THR A 328 19.15 4.51 19.32
C THR A 328 18.84 4.02 17.91
N ARG A 329 18.99 4.89 16.90
CA ARG A 329 18.80 4.55 15.49
C ARG A 329 20.12 4.24 14.83
N PHE A 330 20.12 3.20 14.00
CA PHE A 330 21.33 2.67 13.40
C PHE A 330 21.10 2.23 11.97
N LEU A 331 22.16 2.29 11.18
CA LEU A 331 22.23 1.63 9.87
C LEU A 331 22.40 0.13 10.10
N PHE A 332 21.52 -0.67 9.51
CA PHE A 332 21.66 -2.11 9.53
C PHE A 332 22.53 -2.59 8.36
N PRO A 333 23.15 -3.79 8.49
CA PRO A 333 24.10 -4.29 7.49
C PRO A 333 23.60 -4.17 6.04
N PRO A 334 24.48 -3.88 5.07
CA PRO A 334 24.11 -3.89 3.66
C PRO A 334 23.58 -5.25 3.21
N SER A 335 22.69 -5.24 2.22
CA SER A 335 22.26 -6.45 1.52
C SER A 335 22.31 -6.29 0.01
N THR A 336 22.44 -7.40 -0.71
CA THR A 336 22.42 -7.44 -2.17
C THR A 336 21.08 -6.91 -2.70
N ALA A 337 19.96 -7.33 -2.11
CA ALA A 337 18.62 -6.85 -2.48
C ALA A 337 18.49 -5.33 -2.35
N ALA A 338 18.91 -4.75 -1.21
CA ALA A 338 18.87 -3.30 -1.00
C ALA A 338 19.77 -2.55 -2.00
N THR A 339 20.95 -3.10 -2.28
CA THR A 339 21.89 -2.53 -3.26
C THR A 339 21.30 -2.53 -4.67
N LEU A 340 20.59 -3.60 -5.06
CA LEU A 340 19.97 -3.68 -6.38
C LEU A 340 18.69 -2.85 -6.49
N ASN A 341 17.91 -2.73 -5.41
CA ASN A 341 16.80 -1.77 -5.32
C ASN A 341 17.30 -0.33 -5.52
N LEU A 342 18.41 0.06 -4.88
CA LEU A 342 19.08 1.33 -5.12
C LEU A 342 19.54 1.45 -6.58
N ALA A 343 20.18 0.41 -7.14
CA ALA A 343 20.65 0.45 -8.53
C ALA A 343 19.49 0.69 -9.52
N ALA A 344 18.38 -0.03 -9.34
CA ALA A 344 17.22 0.05 -10.21
C ALA A 344 16.53 1.43 -10.13
N THR A 345 16.19 1.86 -8.92
CA THR A 345 15.51 3.15 -8.70
C THR A 345 16.39 4.35 -9.04
N ALA A 346 17.69 4.30 -8.77
CA ALA A 346 18.62 5.37 -9.15
C ALA A 346 18.83 5.44 -10.67
N ALA A 347 18.80 4.31 -11.39
CA ALA A 347 18.81 4.34 -12.85
C ALA A 347 17.51 4.99 -13.39
N GLN A 348 16.34 4.63 -12.84
CA GLN A 348 15.07 5.28 -13.17
C GLN A 348 15.05 6.78 -12.86
N CYS A 349 15.55 7.18 -11.69
CA CYS A 349 15.77 8.57 -11.34
C CYS A 349 16.60 9.30 -12.42
N ALA A 350 17.73 8.72 -12.83
CA ALA A 350 18.64 9.37 -13.74
C ALA A 350 18.00 9.72 -15.10
N ARG A 351 17.13 8.86 -15.65
CA ARG A 351 16.45 9.16 -16.92
C ARG A 351 15.31 10.15 -16.76
N ILE A 352 14.54 10.08 -15.66
CA ILE A 352 13.39 10.95 -15.41
C ILE A 352 13.87 12.39 -15.14
N TRP A 353 14.89 12.57 -14.31
CA TRP A 353 15.35 13.90 -13.91
C TRP A 353 16.31 14.57 -14.90
N LYS A 354 16.74 13.88 -15.96
CA LYS A 354 17.76 14.40 -16.90
C LYS A 354 17.46 15.81 -17.44
N SER A 355 16.18 16.12 -17.67
CA SER A 355 15.73 17.45 -18.15
C SER A 355 15.14 18.35 -17.06
N ILE A 356 15.05 17.86 -15.82
CA ILE A 356 14.46 18.57 -14.68
C ILE A 356 15.57 19.11 -13.78
N ASP A 357 16.51 18.25 -13.40
CA ASP A 357 17.68 18.55 -12.57
C ASP A 357 18.83 17.62 -13.02
N ALA A 358 19.68 18.13 -13.91
CA ALA A 358 20.73 17.35 -14.56
C ALA A 358 21.82 16.87 -13.58
N ASP A 359 22.09 17.65 -12.51
CA ASP A 359 23.09 17.29 -11.51
C ASP A 359 22.57 16.17 -10.61
N PHE A 360 21.30 16.25 -10.19
CA PHE A 360 20.63 15.16 -9.47
C PHE A 360 20.58 13.88 -10.32
N ALA A 361 20.22 13.99 -11.60
CA ALA A 361 20.21 12.87 -12.52
C ALA A 361 21.59 12.20 -12.67
N ALA A 362 22.67 13.00 -12.78
CA ALA A 362 24.04 12.48 -12.87
C ALA A 362 24.48 11.78 -11.57
N ARG A 363 24.09 12.32 -10.41
CA ARG A 363 24.33 11.68 -9.11
C ARG A 363 23.60 10.34 -9.00
N CYS A 364 22.34 10.30 -9.39
CA CYS A 364 21.54 9.07 -9.48
C CYS A 364 22.21 8.02 -10.37
N LEU A 365 22.63 8.37 -11.59
CA LEU A 365 23.29 7.42 -12.48
C LEU A 365 24.60 6.88 -11.90
N THR A 366 25.41 7.75 -11.30
CA THR A 366 26.68 7.36 -10.67
C THR A 366 26.45 6.37 -9.53
N ALA A 367 25.47 6.63 -8.67
CA ALA A 367 25.11 5.73 -7.58
C ALA A 367 24.60 4.38 -8.11
N ALA A 368 23.78 4.40 -9.17
CA ALA A 368 23.23 3.22 -9.80
C ALA A 368 24.30 2.26 -10.33
N GLU A 369 25.27 2.79 -11.10
CA GLU A 369 26.35 1.99 -11.67
C GLU A 369 27.30 1.44 -10.59
N LYS A 370 27.56 2.22 -9.53
CA LYS A 370 28.34 1.77 -8.36
C LYS A 370 27.63 0.64 -7.61
N ALA A 371 26.33 0.79 -7.37
CA ALA A 371 25.52 -0.21 -6.69
C ALA A 371 25.48 -1.53 -7.50
N TRP A 372 25.28 -1.44 -8.82
CA TRP A 372 25.36 -2.60 -9.70
C TRP A 372 26.71 -3.34 -9.59
N GLN A 373 27.83 -2.60 -9.65
CA GLN A 373 29.16 -3.20 -9.54
C GLN A 373 29.39 -3.86 -8.17
N ALA A 374 28.97 -3.20 -7.09
CA ALA A 374 29.09 -3.72 -5.74
C ALA A 374 28.23 -4.97 -5.53
N ALA A 375 26.98 -4.98 -6.01
CA ALA A 375 26.12 -6.16 -5.95
C ALA A 375 26.72 -7.36 -6.71
N ASN A 376 27.33 -7.14 -7.87
CA ASN A 376 28.02 -8.21 -8.61
C ASN A 376 29.27 -8.74 -7.87
N ALA A 377 29.94 -7.91 -7.07
CA ALA A 377 31.04 -8.35 -6.21
C ALA A 377 30.55 -9.09 -4.94
N HIS A 378 29.33 -8.80 -4.50
CA HIS A 378 28.70 -9.38 -3.30
C HIS A 378 27.29 -9.93 -3.61
N PRO A 379 27.15 -10.95 -4.48
CA PRO A 379 25.84 -11.35 -5.02
C PRO A 379 24.99 -12.20 -4.07
N ALA A 380 25.52 -12.58 -2.92
CA ALA A 380 24.87 -13.50 -1.97
C ALA A 380 24.83 -12.95 -0.53
N MET A 381 24.96 -11.63 -0.37
CA MET A 381 24.85 -10.96 0.93
C MET A 381 23.37 -10.68 1.23
N LEU A 382 22.68 -11.71 1.72
CA LEU A 382 21.26 -11.60 2.09
C LEU A 382 21.09 -10.72 3.33
N ALA A 383 19.85 -10.25 3.57
CA ALA A 383 19.56 -9.39 4.71
C ALA A 383 19.84 -10.13 6.03
N ALA A 384 20.51 -9.44 6.95
CA ALA A 384 20.72 -9.94 8.30
C ALA A 384 19.47 -9.71 9.16
N GLU A 385 19.11 -10.72 9.95
CA GLU A 385 17.88 -10.74 10.73
C GLU A 385 18.14 -10.47 12.21
N PHE A 386 17.38 -9.52 12.76
CA PHE A 386 17.45 -9.05 14.16
C PHE A 386 16.03 -9.03 14.78
N PRO A 387 15.37 -10.19 14.95
CA PRO A 387 13.97 -10.27 15.35
C PRO A 387 13.66 -9.64 16.71
N GLU A 388 14.67 -9.47 17.56
CA GLU A 388 14.57 -8.82 18.87
C GLU A 388 14.57 -7.28 18.83
N LEU A 389 14.85 -6.68 17.67
CA LEU A 389 14.97 -5.23 17.50
C LEU A 389 13.73 -4.59 16.87
N GLY A 390 13.73 -3.27 16.81
CA GLY A 390 12.57 -2.42 16.52
C GLY A 390 12.22 -2.17 15.08
N GLY A 391 12.45 -3.11 14.17
CA GLY A 391 12.18 -2.88 12.75
C GLY A 391 11.89 -4.17 11.98
N GLY A 392 11.16 -3.99 10.88
CA GLY A 392 10.78 -5.06 9.96
C GLY A 392 12.00 -5.75 9.36
N ALA A 393 11.89 -7.07 9.14
CA ALA A 393 12.94 -7.89 8.54
C ALA A 393 13.27 -7.42 7.11
N TYR A 394 12.26 -7.43 6.24
CA TYR A 394 12.37 -7.31 4.78
C TYR A 394 13.44 -8.24 4.16
N GLY A 395 13.60 -9.42 4.77
CA GLY A 395 14.52 -10.43 4.32
C GLY A 395 14.04 -11.18 3.08
N ASP A 396 14.99 -11.53 2.22
CA ASP A 396 14.78 -12.34 1.02
C ASP A 396 15.87 -13.41 0.90
N GLY A 397 15.46 -14.62 0.55
CA GLY A 397 16.32 -15.78 0.30
C GLY A 397 16.82 -15.86 -1.15
N LYS A 398 16.31 -15.03 -2.05
CA LYS A 398 16.58 -14.98 -3.47
C LYS A 398 16.88 -13.51 -3.84
N VAL A 399 17.73 -13.28 -4.84
CA VAL A 399 17.99 -11.91 -5.35
C VAL A 399 18.10 -11.84 -6.88
N SER A 400 17.75 -12.93 -7.58
CA SER A 400 17.91 -13.00 -9.04
C SER A 400 16.92 -12.08 -9.76
N ASP A 401 15.78 -11.81 -9.16
CA ASP A 401 14.77 -10.88 -9.62
C ASP A 401 15.19 -9.42 -9.45
N GLU A 402 15.82 -9.03 -8.35
CA GLU A 402 16.39 -7.67 -8.23
C GLU A 402 17.54 -7.47 -9.21
N PHE A 403 18.36 -8.50 -9.45
CA PHE A 403 19.42 -8.42 -10.46
C PHE A 403 18.84 -8.21 -11.85
N TYR A 404 17.76 -8.93 -12.19
CA TYR A 404 17.03 -8.73 -13.43
C TYR A 404 16.47 -7.31 -13.54
N TRP A 405 15.75 -6.85 -12.51
CA TRP A 405 15.14 -5.54 -12.48
C TRP A 405 16.19 -4.41 -12.61
N ALA A 406 17.26 -4.44 -11.81
CA ALA A 406 18.33 -3.44 -11.89
C ALA A 406 19.01 -3.41 -13.26
N ALA A 407 19.28 -4.58 -13.86
CA ALA A 407 19.85 -4.65 -15.20
C ALA A 407 18.93 -4.05 -16.26
N VAL A 408 17.61 -4.28 -16.17
CA VAL A 408 16.64 -3.64 -17.06
C VAL A 408 16.67 -2.12 -16.91
N GLU A 409 16.57 -1.59 -15.69
CA GLU A 409 16.52 -0.14 -15.47
C GLU A 409 17.82 0.56 -15.93
N LEU A 410 18.97 -0.06 -15.67
CA LEU A 410 20.27 0.40 -16.17
C LEU A 410 20.36 0.36 -17.69
N TYR A 411 19.84 -0.70 -18.33
CA TYR A 411 19.78 -0.77 -19.79
C TYR A 411 18.92 0.36 -20.38
N LEU A 412 17.69 0.52 -19.89
CA LEU A 412 16.76 1.55 -20.38
C LEU A 412 17.33 2.97 -20.21
N THR A 413 18.14 3.18 -19.19
CA THR A 413 18.75 4.48 -18.88
C THR A 413 20.03 4.75 -19.68
N THR A 414 20.86 3.74 -19.93
CA THR A 414 22.22 3.92 -20.48
C THR A 414 22.41 3.37 -21.88
N GLY A 415 21.61 2.40 -22.30
CA GLY A 415 21.78 1.64 -23.54
C GLY A 415 23.02 0.73 -23.57
N LYS A 416 23.73 0.52 -22.44
CA LYS A 416 24.94 -0.31 -22.43
C LYS A 416 24.60 -1.80 -22.65
N PRO A 417 25.34 -2.50 -23.53
CA PRO A 417 25.02 -3.88 -23.92
C PRO A 417 25.25 -4.91 -22.82
N GLU A 418 26.10 -4.61 -21.83
CA GLU A 418 26.35 -5.50 -20.68
C GLU A 418 25.08 -5.77 -19.86
N TYR A 419 24.26 -4.75 -19.63
CA TYR A 419 23.00 -4.87 -18.91
C TYR A 419 21.97 -5.66 -19.71
N GLN A 420 21.91 -5.43 -21.04
CA GLN A 420 21.07 -6.19 -21.93
C GLN A 420 21.42 -7.68 -21.95
N THR A 421 22.71 -7.96 -22.07
CA THR A 421 23.23 -9.33 -22.05
C THR A 421 22.85 -10.03 -20.75
N TYR A 422 22.95 -9.32 -19.62
CA TYR A 422 22.57 -9.84 -18.32
C TYR A 422 21.08 -10.15 -18.24
N TYR A 423 20.20 -9.14 -18.42
CA TYR A 423 18.77 -9.36 -18.21
C TYR A 423 18.18 -10.37 -19.21
N SER A 424 18.69 -10.41 -20.44
CA SER A 424 18.20 -11.33 -21.47
C SER A 424 18.57 -12.79 -21.16
N ALA A 425 19.65 -13.02 -20.43
CA ALA A 425 20.10 -14.34 -20.00
C ALA A 425 19.54 -14.76 -18.62
N SER A 426 18.85 -13.86 -17.92
CA SER A 426 18.28 -14.13 -16.60
C SER A 426 17.16 -15.17 -16.68
N GLY A 427 17.07 -16.02 -15.67
CA GLY A 427 15.92 -16.93 -15.50
C GLY A 427 14.61 -16.22 -15.19
N GLU A 428 14.68 -14.94 -14.78
CA GLU A 428 13.53 -14.08 -14.49
C GLU A 428 13.03 -13.30 -15.71
N ASN A 429 13.71 -13.44 -16.86
CA ASN A 429 13.45 -12.61 -18.02
C ASN A 429 11.99 -12.72 -18.48
N LEU A 430 11.32 -11.57 -18.58
CA LEU A 430 9.91 -11.44 -18.94
C LEU A 430 8.95 -12.12 -17.96
N SER A 431 9.35 -12.31 -16.69
CA SER A 431 8.42 -12.75 -15.65
C SER A 431 7.31 -11.72 -15.49
N GLY A 432 6.05 -12.16 -15.63
CA GLY A 432 4.86 -11.36 -15.36
C GLY A 432 4.20 -11.70 -14.02
N GLN A 433 4.83 -12.53 -13.18
CA GLN A 433 4.29 -12.93 -11.87
C GLN A 433 4.04 -11.70 -10.96
N PRO A 434 3.12 -11.80 -9.98
CA PRO A 434 2.70 -10.63 -9.22
C PRO A 434 3.87 -10.08 -8.40
N MET A 435 4.16 -8.79 -8.58
CA MET A 435 5.24 -8.10 -7.87
C MET A 435 4.89 -7.86 -6.40
N PHE A 436 5.89 -8.00 -5.54
CA PHE A 436 5.90 -7.48 -4.17
C PHE A 436 7.33 -7.15 -3.77
N TRP A 437 7.57 -6.72 -2.53
CA TRP A 437 8.87 -6.21 -2.10
C TRP A 437 10.03 -7.23 -2.17
N ALA A 438 9.74 -8.54 -2.20
CA ALA A 438 10.72 -9.63 -2.35
C ALA A 438 10.48 -10.52 -3.60
N ASP A 439 9.68 -10.05 -4.56
CA ASP A 439 9.74 -10.57 -5.93
C ASP A 439 9.53 -9.40 -6.88
N THR A 440 10.66 -8.91 -7.39
CA THR A 440 10.77 -7.65 -8.12
C THR A 440 10.88 -7.83 -9.62
N ALA A 441 10.81 -9.07 -10.13
CA ALA A 441 11.08 -9.36 -11.54
C ALA A 441 10.11 -8.61 -12.46
N ALA A 442 8.83 -8.60 -12.11
CA ALA A 442 7.82 -7.93 -12.92
C ALA A 442 7.99 -6.40 -12.97
N LEU A 443 8.72 -5.77 -12.03
CA LEU A 443 9.08 -4.35 -12.14
C LEU A 443 9.95 -4.10 -13.39
N GLY A 444 10.95 -4.95 -13.61
CA GLY A 444 11.77 -4.93 -14.84
C GLY A 444 10.94 -5.21 -16.09
N THR A 445 10.09 -6.24 -16.08
CA THR A 445 9.22 -6.56 -17.22
C THR A 445 8.27 -5.41 -17.56
N ILE A 446 7.69 -4.74 -16.56
CA ILE A 446 6.87 -3.54 -16.76
C ILE A 446 7.68 -2.41 -17.39
N SER A 447 8.89 -2.13 -16.89
CA SER A 447 9.73 -1.06 -17.46
C SER A 447 10.12 -1.35 -18.91
N LEU A 448 10.41 -2.61 -19.27
CA LEU A 448 10.60 -2.99 -20.67
C LEU A 448 9.34 -2.76 -21.51
N ALA A 449 8.15 -3.10 -20.99
CA ALA A 449 6.89 -2.97 -21.72
C ALA A 449 6.42 -1.51 -21.89
N VAL A 450 6.60 -0.69 -20.85
CA VAL A 450 6.13 0.71 -20.78
C VAL A 450 7.15 1.65 -21.41
N VAL A 451 8.39 1.65 -20.91
CA VAL A 451 9.44 2.58 -21.33
C VAL A 451 10.16 2.05 -22.58
N GLY A 452 10.57 0.78 -22.54
CA GLY A 452 11.24 0.13 -23.67
C GLY A 452 10.32 -0.17 -24.86
N GLN A 453 9.00 -0.17 -24.65
CA GLN A 453 7.99 -0.58 -25.61
C GLN A 453 8.22 -1.98 -26.20
N ASP A 454 8.85 -2.87 -25.42
CA ASP A 454 9.19 -4.22 -25.82
C ASP A 454 7.93 -5.07 -26.01
N ALA A 455 7.79 -5.69 -27.18
CA ALA A 455 6.59 -6.43 -27.56
C ALA A 455 6.46 -7.76 -26.79
N ASP A 456 7.57 -8.42 -26.48
CA ASP A 456 7.57 -9.70 -25.77
C ASP A 456 7.26 -9.47 -24.29
N ALA A 457 7.76 -8.39 -23.70
CA ALA A 457 7.39 -7.95 -22.36
C ALA A 457 5.89 -7.63 -22.25
N ARG A 458 5.33 -6.87 -23.22
CA ARG A 458 3.89 -6.61 -23.28
C ARG A 458 3.08 -7.91 -23.38
N ALA A 459 3.51 -8.84 -24.23
CA ALA A 459 2.84 -10.14 -24.37
C ALA A 459 2.89 -10.97 -23.08
N ALA A 460 4.01 -10.95 -22.35
CA ALA A 460 4.14 -11.64 -21.07
C ALA A 460 3.19 -11.08 -20.00
N LEU A 461 3.06 -9.74 -19.92
CA LEU A 461 2.14 -9.08 -18.98
C LEU A 461 0.67 -9.32 -19.33
N VAL A 462 0.31 -9.29 -20.62
CA VAL A 462 -1.04 -9.63 -21.08
C VAL A 462 -1.39 -11.08 -20.74
N LYS A 463 -0.45 -12.02 -20.93
CA LYS A 463 -0.65 -13.42 -20.55
C LYS A 463 -0.92 -13.56 -19.06
N TYR A 464 -0.18 -12.85 -18.20
CA TYR A 464 -0.44 -12.88 -16.77
C TYR A 464 -1.78 -12.22 -16.40
N ALA A 465 -2.16 -11.14 -17.06
CA ALA A 465 -3.46 -10.51 -16.90
C ALA A 465 -4.62 -11.47 -17.23
N ASP A 466 -4.46 -12.35 -18.23
CA ASP A 466 -5.42 -13.43 -18.52
C ASP A 466 -5.53 -14.44 -17.36
N GLU A 467 -4.43 -14.76 -16.68
CA GLU A 467 -4.44 -15.63 -15.50
C GLU A 467 -5.22 -15.00 -14.35
N VAL A 468 -5.03 -13.69 -14.11
CA VAL A 468 -5.78 -12.92 -13.11
C VAL A 468 -7.27 -12.88 -13.46
N LEU A 469 -7.63 -12.61 -14.73
CA LEU A 469 -9.01 -12.65 -15.20
C LEU A 469 -9.67 -14.01 -14.92
N SER A 470 -8.97 -15.10 -15.26
CA SER A 470 -9.48 -16.45 -15.03
C SER A 470 -9.76 -16.74 -13.55
N VAL A 471 -8.97 -16.18 -12.64
CA VAL A 471 -9.20 -16.29 -11.19
C VAL A 471 -10.43 -15.48 -10.77
N MET A 472 -10.55 -14.25 -11.26
CA MET A 472 -11.66 -13.36 -10.91
C MET A 472 -12.99 -13.92 -11.40
N GLU A 473 -13.04 -14.42 -12.64
CA GLU A 473 -14.27 -14.90 -13.28
C GLU A 473 -14.72 -16.29 -12.81
N ALA A 474 -13.88 -17.02 -12.07
CA ALA A 474 -14.20 -18.35 -11.56
C ALA A 474 -15.53 -18.36 -10.77
N GLY A 475 -16.36 -19.40 -10.99
CA GLY A 475 -17.64 -19.58 -10.29
C GLY A 475 -17.48 -19.75 -8.77
N THR A 476 -16.29 -20.12 -8.31
CA THR A 476 -15.88 -20.24 -6.90
C THR A 476 -15.38 -18.93 -6.29
N ASN A 477 -15.46 -17.81 -7.01
CA ASN A 477 -15.03 -16.49 -6.57
C ASN A 477 -16.22 -15.53 -6.53
N GLY A 478 -16.96 -15.54 -5.43
CA GLY A 478 -18.22 -14.80 -5.31
C GLY A 478 -18.06 -13.28 -5.35
N TYR A 479 -16.89 -12.81 -4.94
CA TYR A 479 -16.58 -11.38 -4.81
C TYR A 479 -15.77 -10.81 -5.99
N LEU A 480 -15.45 -11.65 -6.99
CA LEU A 480 -14.55 -11.30 -8.11
C LEU A 480 -13.22 -10.73 -7.59
N SER A 481 -12.70 -11.27 -6.48
CA SER A 481 -11.42 -10.86 -5.92
C SER A 481 -10.29 -11.32 -6.84
N PRO A 482 -9.21 -10.54 -7.06
CA PRO A 482 -8.05 -11.06 -7.78
C PRO A 482 -7.25 -12.09 -6.95
N LEU A 483 -7.65 -12.32 -5.68
CA LEU A 483 -6.98 -13.20 -4.73
C LEU A 483 -7.71 -14.53 -4.58
N VAL A 484 -6.95 -15.62 -4.48
CA VAL A 484 -7.45 -16.92 -4.00
C VAL A 484 -7.03 -17.17 -2.55
N SER A 485 -7.50 -18.26 -1.93
CA SER A 485 -7.32 -18.51 -0.49
C SER A 485 -5.87 -18.44 0.02
N ASN A 486 -4.88 -18.82 -0.79
CA ASN A 486 -3.46 -18.75 -0.42
C ASN A 486 -2.79 -17.38 -0.67
N ASN A 487 -3.48 -16.42 -1.28
CA ASN A 487 -2.96 -15.07 -1.53
C ASN A 487 -3.30 -14.07 -0.40
N TYR A 488 -4.17 -14.43 0.54
CA TYR A 488 -4.46 -13.60 1.70
C TYR A 488 -3.30 -13.65 2.71
N GLN A 489 -2.20 -12.98 2.37
CA GLN A 489 -1.01 -12.81 3.20
C GLN A 489 -1.07 -11.45 3.92
N TRP A 490 -0.08 -11.15 4.76
CA TRP A 490 0.08 -9.80 5.30
C TRP A 490 0.31 -8.82 4.14
N GLY A 491 -0.57 -7.81 4.01
CA GLY A 491 -0.54 -6.87 2.88
C GLY A 491 -1.29 -7.37 1.64
N SER A 492 -2.24 -8.28 1.79
CA SER A 492 -3.02 -8.85 0.67
C SER A 492 -3.72 -7.81 -0.22
N ASN A 493 -4.12 -6.66 0.33
CA ASN A 493 -4.69 -5.58 -0.47
C ASN A 493 -3.67 -5.01 -1.48
N ALA A 494 -2.38 -4.99 -1.14
CA ALA A 494 -1.34 -4.59 -2.07
C ALA A 494 -1.11 -5.64 -3.16
N ASP A 495 -1.17 -6.94 -2.85
CA ASP A 495 -1.14 -8.01 -3.87
C ASP A 495 -2.31 -7.83 -4.87
N ALA A 496 -3.51 -7.54 -4.35
CA ALA A 496 -4.67 -7.26 -5.20
C ALA A 496 -4.41 -6.06 -6.13
N LEU A 497 -3.93 -4.94 -5.60
CA LEU A 497 -3.68 -3.73 -6.38
C LEU A 497 -2.49 -3.88 -7.35
N ASN A 498 -1.45 -4.63 -7.00
CA ASN A 498 -0.34 -4.93 -7.90
C ASN A 498 -0.80 -5.76 -9.11
N ARG A 499 -1.75 -6.68 -8.92
CA ARG A 499 -2.41 -7.37 -10.04
C ARG A 499 -3.29 -6.44 -10.86
N ALA A 500 -3.93 -5.45 -10.24
CA ALA A 500 -4.71 -4.43 -10.94
C ALA A 500 -3.83 -3.55 -11.85
N ILE A 501 -2.59 -3.27 -11.45
CA ILE A 501 -1.59 -2.61 -12.32
C ILE A 501 -1.37 -3.44 -13.59
N MET A 502 -1.18 -4.77 -13.45
CA MET A 502 -0.99 -5.65 -14.61
C MET A 502 -2.21 -5.66 -15.54
N LEU A 503 -3.43 -5.70 -14.97
CA LEU A 503 -4.68 -5.60 -15.75
C LEU A 503 -4.78 -4.26 -16.48
N ALA A 504 -4.52 -3.14 -15.80
CA ALA A 504 -4.54 -1.81 -16.39
C ALA A 504 -3.52 -1.67 -17.54
N LEU A 505 -2.30 -2.19 -17.36
CA LEU A 505 -1.29 -2.20 -18.41
C LEU A 505 -1.67 -3.11 -19.59
N ALA A 506 -2.28 -4.27 -19.33
CA ALA A 506 -2.78 -5.13 -20.39
C ALA A 506 -3.84 -4.42 -21.24
N TYR A 507 -4.70 -3.60 -20.64
CA TYR A 507 -5.59 -2.71 -21.39
C TYR A 507 -4.81 -1.72 -22.25
N ASP A 508 -3.78 -1.04 -21.72
CA ASP A 508 -2.99 -0.08 -22.51
C ASP A 508 -2.36 -0.73 -23.76
N PHE A 509 -1.94 -1.99 -23.64
CA PHE A 509 -1.26 -2.70 -24.73
C PHE A 509 -2.23 -3.30 -25.77
N THR A 510 -3.45 -3.62 -25.37
CA THR A 510 -4.40 -4.39 -26.21
C THR A 510 -5.66 -3.62 -26.58
N SER A 511 -6.01 -2.60 -25.80
CA SER A 511 -7.32 -1.95 -25.77
C SER A 511 -8.50 -2.90 -25.49
N ASP A 512 -8.25 -4.11 -24.98
CA ASP A 512 -9.30 -5.05 -24.59
C ASP A 512 -9.93 -4.62 -23.26
N LEU A 513 -11.17 -4.15 -23.34
CA LEU A 513 -11.92 -3.61 -22.21
C LEU A 513 -12.09 -4.58 -21.05
N ARG A 514 -11.97 -5.90 -21.28
CA ARG A 514 -12.04 -6.89 -20.19
C ARG A 514 -11.00 -6.62 -19.11
N TYR A 515 -9.79 -6.19 -19.48
CA TYR A 515 -8.75 -5.89 -18.49
C TYR A 515 -9.03 -4.59 -17.72
N MET A 516 -9.55 -3.55 -18.39
CA MET A 516 -9.95 -2.31 -17.71
C MET A 516 -11.13 -2.53 -16.75
N ASP A 517 -12.12 -3.29 -17.19
CA ASP A 517 -13.27 -3.65 -16.36
C ASP A 517 -12.77 -4.46 -15.15
N ALA A 518 -11.86 -5.43 -15.33
CA ALA A 518 -11.28 -6.18 -14.22
C ALA A 518 -10.41 -5.33 -13.27
N ALA A 519 -9.60 -4.40 -13.77
CA ALA A 519 -8.86 -3.47 -12.90
C ALA A 519 -9.82 -2.61 -12.05
N THR A 520 -10.96 -2.23 -12.62
CA THR A 520 -12.05 -1.54 -11.90
C THR A 520 -12.68 -2.45 -10.85
N GLU A 521 -12.85 -3.75 -11.15
CA GLU A 521 -13.36 -4.73 -10.19
C GLU A 521 -12.44 -4.96 -8.98
N VAL A 522 -11.13 -4.82 -9.15
CA VAL A 522 -10.20 -4.83 -8.01
C VAL A 522 -10.41 -3.61 -7.11
N MET A 523 -10.60 -2.42 -7.68
CA MET A 523 -10.93 -1.23 -6.89
C MET A 523 -12.28 -1.39 -6.16
N ASN A 524 -13.28 -2.01 -6.81
CA ASN A 524 -14.55 -2.34 -6.16
C ASN A 524 -14.35 -3.26 -4.95
N TYR A 525 -13.44 -4.25 -5.04
CA TYR A 525 -13.07 -5.12 -3.91
C TYR A 525 -12.47 -4.31 -2.75
N VAL A 526 -11.49 -3.44 -3.03
CA VAL A 526 -10.81 -2.65 -2.01
C VAL A 526 -11.75 -1.64 -1.32
N LEU A 527 -12.74 -1.11 -2.06
CA LEU A 527 -13.71 -0.11 -1.59
C LEU A 527 -15.03 -0.70 -1.07
N GLY A 528 -15.06 -1.99 -0.72
CA GLY A 528 -16.18 -2.58 0.03
C GLY A 528 -16.88 -3.76 -0.61
N ARG A 529 -16.67 -4.09 -1.89
CA ARG A 529 -17.22 -5.32 -2.48
C ARG A 529 -16.37 -6.54 -2.14
N ASN A 530 -16.27 -6.81 -0.86
CA ASN A 530 -15.54 -7.93 -0.30
C ASN A 530 -16.40 -8.64 0.77
N ALA A 531 -15.87 -9.75 1.29
CA ALA A 531 -16.56 -10.59 2.27
C ALA A 531 -16.83 -9.90 3.61
N LEU A 532 -16.20 -8.75 3.86
CA LEU A 532 -16.38 -7.94 5.06
C LEU A 532 -17.38 -6.80 4.85
N ASN A 533 -17.70 -6.43 3.60
CA ASN A 533 -18.40 -5.19 3.27
C ASN A 533 -17.73 -3.97 3.93
N PHE A 534 -16.42 -3.89 3.77
CA PHE A 534 -15.57 -2.90 4.42
C PHE A 534 -14.65 -2.25 3.39
N SER A 535 -14.61 -0.93 3.32
CA SER A 535 -13.60 -0.24 2.53
C SER A 535 -12.29 -0.18 3.29
N PHE A 536 -11.24 -0.76 2.71
CA PHE A 536 -9.91 -0.75 3.31
C PHE A 536 -9.18 0.59 3.14
N VAL A 537 -9.84 1.59 2.54
CA VAL A 537 -9.31 2.93 2.31
C VAL A 537 -10.01 3.91 3.25
N SER A 538 -9.24 4.62 4.07
CA SER A 538 -9.77 5.60 5.02
C SER A 538 -10.58 6.68 4.30
N GLU A 539 -11.73 7.06 4.88
CA GLU A 539 -12.65 8.09 4.37
C GLU A 539 -13.30 7.84 2.99
N TYR A 540 -13.01 6.72 2.32
CA TYR A 540 -13.61 6.35 1.03
C TYR A 540 -14.62 5.21 1.17
N GLY A 541 -15.88 5.55 1.48
CA GLY A 541 -16.96 4.58 1.66
C GLY A 541 -17.86 4.94 2.85
N THR A 542 -18.74 4.02 3.26
CA THR A 542 -19.60 4.21 4.44
C THR A 542 -19.02 3.55 5.69
N GLN A 543 -18.29 2.46 5.52
CA GLN A 543 -17.53 1.78 6.55
C GLN A 543 -16.09 1.61 6.09
N THR A 544 -15.20 2.42 6.64
CA THR A 544 -13.83 2.62 6.16
C THR A 544 -12.80 2.36 7.25
N LEU A 545 -11.55 2.19 6.85
CA LEU A 545 -10.38 2.15 7.74
C LEU A 545 -10.37 3.35 8.70
N ALA A 546 -10.45 3.08 10.01
CA ALA A 546 -10.51 4.12 11.04
C ALA A 546 -9.40 4.00 12.09
N HIS A 547 -8.89 2.79 12.35
CA HIS A 547 -7.94 2.53 13.44
C HIS A 547 -6.73 1.72 12.94
N PRO A 548 -5.99 2.20 11.92
CA PRO A 548 -4.82 1.46 11.43
C PRO A 548 -3.77 1.30 12.53
N HIS A 549 -2.99 0.22 12.45
CA HIS A 549 -1.76 0.08 13.22
C HIS A 549 -0.75 1.12 12.73
N HIS A 550 -0.79 2.31 13.34
CA HIS A 550 0.08 3.44 13.03
C HIS A 550 0.31 4.31 14.27
N ARG A 551 1.58 4.53 14.63
CA ARG A 551 1.97 5.21 15.88
C ARG A 551 1.32 6.58 16.09
N PHE A 552 1.15 7.35 15.02
CA PHE A 552 0.57 8.69 15.10
C PHE A 552 -0.93 8.75 14.75
N TRP A 553 -1.45 7.81 13.95
CA TRP A 553 -2.81 7.91 13.38
C TRP A 553 -3.80 7.04 14.16
N ALA A 554 -3.63 7.04 15.48
CA ALA A 554 -4.33 6.15 16.38
C ALA A 554 -5.79 6.54 16.66
N ASN A 555 -6.29 7.61 16.03
CA ASN A 555 -7.67 8.07 16.14
C ASN A 555 -8.10 8.34 17.60
N GLN A 556 -7.19 8.94 18.37
CA GLN A 556 -7.43 9.42 19.73
C GLN A 556 -7.24 10.94 19.79
N PRO A 557 -8.11 11.73 19.13
CA PRO A 557 -7.90 13.18 18.96
C PRO A 557 -7.89 13.95 20.29
N ALA A 558 -8.55 13.42 21.32
CA ALA A 558 -8.48 13.97 22.68
C ALA A 558 -7.07 13.89 23.29
N ASN A 559 -6.24 12.96 22.82
CA ASN A 559 -4.86 12.73 23.25
C ASN A 559 -3.83 13.27 22.25
N GLY A 560 -4.26 14.01 21.21
CA GLY A 560 -3.38 14.57 20.18
C GLY A 560 -3.05 13.63 19.02
N PHE A 561 -3.72 12.48 18.90
CA PHE A 561 -3.52 11.52 17.82
C PHE A 561 -4.70 11.58 16.83
N PRO A 562 -4.53 12.12 15.61
CA PRO A 562 -5.61 12.25 14.65
C PRO A 562 -6.07 10.88 14.11
N PRO A 563 -7.25 10.82 13.45
CA PRO A 563 -7.61 9.68 12.60
C PRO A 563 -6.63 9.54 11.43
N PRO A 564 -6.62 8.40 10.70
CA PRO A 564 -5.86 8.30 9.46
C PRO A 564 -6.27 9.36 8.43
N PRO A 565 -5.34 9.88 7.62
CA PRO A 565 -5.67 10.76 6.52
C PRO A 565 -6.49 10.00 5.46
N PRO A 566 -7.40 10.67 4.71
CA PRO A 566 -8.07 10.07 3.57
C PRO A 566 -7.10 9.39 2.61
N GLY A 567 -7.51 8.31 1.94
CA GLY A 567 -6.68 7.64 0.95
C GLY A 567 -5.56 6.76 1.54
N THR A 568 -5.62 6.43 2.82
CA THR A 568 -4.70 5.48 3.47
C THR A 568 -5.21 4.06 3.27
N LEU A 569 -4.35 3.16 2.80
CA LEU A 569 -4.70 1.76 2.57
C LEU A 569 -4.23 0.87 3.72
N SER A 570 -5.15 0.09 4.27
CA SER A 570 -4.83 -0.99 5.20
C SER A 570 -4.27 -2.22 4.48
N GLY A 571 -3.35 -2.95 5.12
CA GLY A 571 -2.80 -4.20 4.59
C GLY A 571 -3.86 -5.25 4.24
N GLY A 572 -4.99 -5.25 4.96
CA GLY A 572 -6.15 -6.06 4.64
C GLY A 572 -6.13 -7.48 5.22
N PRO A 573 -7.05 -8.35 4.76
CA PRO A 573 -7.23 -9.65 5.38
C PRO A 573 -5.99 -10.54 5.24
N ASN A 574 -5.60 -11.16 6.35
CA ASN A 574 -4.48 -12.09 6.41
C ASN A 574 -5.01 -13.45 6.88
N GLY A 575 -4.84 -14.48 6.06
CA GLY A 575 -5.32 -15.84 6.32
C GLY A 575 -4.61 -16.53 7.49
N ASN A 576 -3.42 -16.05 7.87
CA ASN A 576 -2.63 -16.57 8.99
C ASN A 576 -2.18 -15.41 9.90
N PRO A 577 -3.13 -14.68 10.53
CA PRO A 577 -2.77 -13.56 11.36
C PRO A 577 -2.11 -14.05 12.65
N SER A 578 -1.04 -13.40 13.07
CA SER A 578 -0.20 -13.82 14.19
C SER A 578 -0.18 -12.83 15.36
N ASP A 579 -0.75 -11.63 15.16
CA ASP A 579 -0.73 -10.59 16.18
C ASP A 579 -1.75 -10.86 17.31
N PRO A 580 -1.46 -10.40 18.56
CA PRO A 580 -2.35 -10.62 19.70
C PRO A 580 -3.76 -10.08 19.51
N ALA A 581 -3.94 -8.96 18.81
CA ALA A 581 -5.25 -8.33 18.61
C ALA A 581 -6.12 -9.16 17.65
N ALA A 582 -5.56 -9.65 16.55
CA ALA A 582 -6.20 -10.55 15.60
C ALA A 582 -6.54 -11.90 16.25
N ILE A 583 -5.65 -12.44 17.08
CA ILE A 583 -5.93 -13.65 17.87
C ILE A 583 -7.09 -13.41 18.85
N ALA A 584 -7.08 -12.29 19.57
CA ALA A 584 -8.15 -11.92 20.50
C ALA A 584 -9.49 -11.67 19.78
N ALA A 585 -9.46 -11.15 18.56
CA ALA A 585 -10.62 -11.00 17.68
C ALA A 585 -11.13 -12.35 17.10
N GLY A 586 -10.41 -13.45 17.35
CA GLY A 586 -10.81 -14.80 16.92
C GLY A 586 -10.68 -15.03 15.42
N LEU A 587 -9.69 -14.39 14.78
CA LEU A 587 -9.45 -14.48 13.34
C LEU A 587 -8.73 -15.76 12.91
N VAL A 588 -7.99 -16.41 13.82
CA VAL A 588 -7.25 -17.65 13.51
C VAL A 588 -8.20 -18.76 13.08
N GLY A 589 -7.95 -19.33 11.89
CA GLY A 589 -8.76 -20.40 11.31
C GLY A 589 -10.10 -19.95 10.69
N LYS A 590 -10.36 -18.64 10.63
CA LYS A 590 -11.47 -18.09 9.83
C LYS A 590 -11.18 -18.21 8.33
N PRO A 591 -12.21 -18.16 7.46
CA PRO A 591 -12.00 -18.01 6.03
C PRO A 591 -11.12 -16.79 5.75
N PRO A 592 -10.06 -16.92 4.93
CA PRO A 592 -9.01 -15.90 4.79
C PRO A 592 -9.53 -14.53 4.35
N ALA A 593 -10.56 -14.47 3.50
CA ALA A 593 -11.16 -13.21 3.05
C ALA A 593 -11.92 -12.46 4.16
N LYS A 594 -12.12 -13.08 5.33
CA LYS A 594 -12.78 -12.52 6.51
C LYS A 594 -11.83 -12.33 7.69
N SER A 595 -10.54 -12.62 7.52
CA SER A 595 -9.53 -12.54 8.59
C SER A 595 -8.94 -11.13 8.67
N TYR A 596 -9.76 -10.18 9.13
CA TYR A 596 -9.41 -8.77 9.26
C TYR A 596 -10.12 -8.15 10.47
N THR A 597 -9.48 -7.19 11.13
CA THR A 597 -10.12 -6.36 12.15
C THR A 597 -9.58 -4.94 12.11
N ASP A 598 -10.47 -3.93 12.19
CA ASP A 598 -10.05 -2.52 12.22
C ASP A 598 -9.70 -2.11 13.66
N GLU A 599 -8.55 -2.58 14.13
CA GLU A 599 -8.04 -2.36 15.48
C GLU A 599 -6.60 -1.86 15.43
N LEU A 600 -6.29 -0.84 16.23
CA LEU A 600 -4.96 -0.20 16.30
C LEU A 600 -3.84 -1.22 16.58
N GLU A 601 -4.11 -2.22 17.43
CA GLU A 601 -3.11 -3.22 17.82
C GLU A 601 -2.94 -4.36 16.80
N SER A 602 -3.74 -4.42 15.72
CA SER A 602 -3.68 -5.49 14.73
C SER A 602 -2.71 -5.19 13.59
N PHE A 603 -1.41 -5.32 13.85
CA PHE A 603 -0.40 -5.09 12.81
C PHE A 603 -0.51 -6.09 11.63
N SER A 604 -0.87 -7.36 11.87
CA SER A 604 -0.84 -8.38 10.81
C SER A 604 -2.03 -8.33 9.86
N THR A 605 -3.06 -7.53 10.18
CA THR A 605 -4.25 -7.35 9.34
C THR A 605 -4.59 -5.89 9.05
N ASN A 606 -4.10 -4.94 9.86
CA ASN A 606 -4.55 -3.55 9.82
C ASN A 606 -3.44 -2.49 9.90
N GLU A 607 -2.20 -2.86 9.66
CA GLU A 607 -1.14 -1.87 9.41
C GLU A 607 -1.39 -1.09 8.12
N VAL A 608 -0.53 -0.09 7.86
CA VAL A 608 -0.46 0.70 6.62
C VAL A 608 1.00 0.72 6.16
N ALA A 609 1.27 0.83 4.86
CA ALA A 609 2.65 0.88 4.38
C ALA A 609 2.81 1.62 3.03
N ILE A 610 4.01 2.17 2.79
CA ILE A 610 4.38 2.87 1.55
C ILE A 610 4.18 2.01 0.31
N ASN A 611 4.54 0.73 0.36
CA ASN A 611 4.38 -0.22 -0.76
C ASN A 611 2.93 -0.66 -0.98
N TRP A 612 2.02 -0.36 -0.04
CA TRP A 612 0.59 -0.62 -0.19
C TRP A 612 -0.14 0.62 -0.73
N ASN A 613 0.24 1.80 -0.25
CA ASN A 613 -0.30 3.06 -0.74
C ASN A 613 0.18 3.43 -2.16
N ALA A 614 1.38 2.99 -2.57
CA ALA A 614 1.89 3.26 -3.91
C ALA A 614 1.01 2.66 -5.04
N PRO A 615 0.64 1.37 -5.02
CA PRO A 615 -0.25 0.82 -6.04
C PRO A 615 -1.70 1.34 -5.92
N LEU A 616 -2.15 1.80 -4.74
CA LEU A 616 -3.42 2.53 -4.62
C LEU A 616 -3.37 3.86 -5.39
N ALA A 617 -2.31 4.65 -5.19
CA ALA A 617 -2.11 5.91 -5.91
C ALA A 617 -2.02 5.69 -7.42
N TRP A 618 -1.30 4.66 -7.86
CA TRP A 618 -1.18 4.27 -9.27
C TRP A 618 -2.56 3.94 -9.86
N LEU A 619 -3.34 3.06 -9.21
CA LEU A 619 -4.63 2.62 -9.74
C LEU A 619 -5.68 3.74 -9.70
N ALA A 620 -5.69 4.55 -8.64
CA ALA A 620 -6.57 5.72 -8.56
C ALA A 620 -6.28 6.72 -9.70
N ALA A 621 -5.01 6.99 -10.00
CA ALA A 621 -4.61 7.81 -11.14
C ALA A 621 -5.06 7.22 -12.48
N TYR A 622 -4.91 5.91 -12.66
CA TYR A 622 -5.37 5.21 -13.85
C TYR A 622 -6.90 5.32 -14.04
N LEU A 623 -7.66 5.07 -12.97
CA LEU A 623 -9.12 5.05 -13.02
C LEU A 623 -9.74 6.44 -13.19
N ASP A 624 -9.16 7.48 -12.60
CA ASP A 624 -9.61 8.87 -12.77
C ASP A 624 -9.14 9.48 -14.10
N GLY A 625 -7.95 9.10 -14.58
CA GLY A 625 -7.38 9.60 -15.82
C GLY A 625 -7.79 8.76 -17.04
N THR A 626 -7.09 7.64 -17.25
CA THR A 626 -7.22 6.81 -18.46
C THR A 626 -8.61 6.17 -18.56
N ALA A 627 -9.11 5.56 -17.50
CA ALA A 627 -10.33 4.76 -17.57
C ALA A 627 -11.62 5.60 -17.58
N ARG A 628 -11.66 6.69 -16.80
CA ARG A 628 -12.87 7.51 -16.61
C ARG A 628 -13.58 7.91 -17.91
N PRO A 629 -12.91 8.47 -18.94
CA PRO A 629 -13.60 8.85 -20.19
C PRO A 629 -14.24 7.65 -20.91
N ILE A 630 -13.64 6.47 -20.81
CA ILE A 630 -14.10 5.24 -21.46
C ILE A 630 -15.25 4.59 -20.67
N LEU A 631 -15.14 4.60 -19.33
CA LEU A 631 -16.13 4.02 -18.43
C LEU A 631 -17.34 4.95 -18.21
N SER A 632 -17.25 6.22 -18.60
CA SER A 632 -18.32 7.22 -18.47
C SER A 632 -19.07 7.51 -19.76
N ALA A 633 -18.60 7.00 -20.91
CA ALA A 633 -19.24 7.21 -22.21
C ALA A 633 -19.97 5.96 -22.71
N GLU A 634 -21.05 6.18 -23.46
CA GLU A 634 -21.74 5.10 -24.15
C GLU A 634 -20.79 4.42 -25.15
N ARG A 635 -20.49 3.15 -24.91
CA ARG A 635 -19.65 2.36 -25.80
C ARG A 635 -20.42 2.12 -27.11
N PRO A 636 -19.80 2.31 -28.30
CA PRO A 636 -20.40 1.85 -29.54
C PRO A 636 -20.66 0.35 -29.42
N THR A 637 -21.88 -0.10 -29.71
CA THR A 637 -22.24 -1.52 -29.68
C THR A 637 -21.50 -2.28 -30.79
N THR A 638 -20.24 -2.62 -30.58
CA THR A 638 -19.55 -3.67 -31.31
C THR A 638 -19.66 -4.96 -30.50
N SER A 639 -20.31 -5.95 -31.09
CA SER A 639 -20.73 -7.20 -30.47
C SER A 639 -19.57 -7.99 -29.84
N ALA A 640 -19.57 -8.06 -28.51
CA ALA A 640 -19.16 -9.24 -27.74
C ALA A 640 -19.73 -9.08 -26.33
N SER A 641 -21.04 -9.34 -26.19
CA SER A 641 -21.59 -9.64 -24.88
C SER A 641 -20.87 -10.87 -24.32
N LEU A 642 -20.47 -10.82 -23.05
CA LEU A 642 -20.11 -12.00 -22.26
C LEU A 642 -21.14 -13.13 -22.57
N PRO A 643 -20.72 -14.36 -22.85
CA PRO A 643 -21.66 -15.44 -23.08
C PRO A 643 -22.48 -15.65 -21.80
N THR A 644 -23.77 -15.35 -21.87
CA THR A 644 -24.74 -15.87 -20.91
C THR A 644 -24.62 -17.40 -20.94
N PRO A 645 -24.43 -18.11 -19.82
CA PRO A 645 -24.50 -19.57 -19.83
C PRO A 645 -25.95 -19.97 -20.13
N GLU A 646 -26.20 -20.39 -21.36
CA GLU A 646 -27.45 -21.01 -21.75
C GLU A 646 -27.56 -22.34 -20.97
N ALA A 647 -28.65 -22.53 -20.25
CA ALA A 647 -28.89 -23.74 -19.49
C ALA A 647 -28.86 -24.95 -20.44
N ALA A 648 -27.83 -25.79 -20.31
CA ALA A 648 -27.72 -27.01 -21.08
C ALA A 648 -28.92 -27.93 -20.77
N SER A 649 -29.83 -28.06 -21.72
CA SER A 649 -30.88 -29.06 -21.73
C SER A 649 -30.23 -30.45 -21.79
N VAL A 650 -30.45 -31.27 -20.77
CA VAL A 650 -30.05 -32.69 -20.73
C VAL A 650 -30.88 -33.47 -21.75
N PRO A 651 -30.27 -34.16 -22.73
CA PRO A 651 -31.00 -35.09 -23.57
C PRO A 651 -31.16 -36.43 -22.85
N ASP A 652 -32.40 -36.84 -22.61
CA ASP A 652 -32.76 -38.21 -22.24
C ASP A 652 -32.34 -39.18 -23.35
N THR A 653 -31.27 -39.95 -23.14
CA THR A 653 -31.13 -41.28 -23.76
C THR A 653 -30.17 -42.14 -22.94
N ILE A 654 -30.76 -43.02 -22.14
CA ILE A 654 -30.07 -44.14 -21.51
C ILE A 654 -29.82 -45.20 -22.59
N SER A 655 -28.56 -45.51 -22.87
CA SER A 655 -28.19 -46.77 -23.51
C SER A 655 -27.06 -47.43 -22.71
N GLN A 656 -27.30 -48.67 -22.26
CA GLN A 656 -26.40 -49.44 -21.41
C GLN A 656 -25.12 -49.84 -22.15
N PRO A 657 -23.93 -49.84 -21.50
CA PRO A 657 -22.73 -50.42 -22.08
C PRO A 657 -22.63 -51.94 -21.78
N ARG A 658 -22.32 -52.70 -22.83
CA ARG A 658 -21.85 -54.09 -22.79
C ARG A 658 -20.37 -54.15 -22.37
N PRO A 659 -19.91 -55.25 -21.75
CA PRO A 659 -18.58 -55.33 -21.14
C PRO A 659 -17.50 -55.80 -22.12
N ALA A 660 -16.28 -55.28 -22.00
CA ALA A 660 -15.09 -55.86 -22.61
C ALA A 660 -13.85 -55.74 -21.70
N GLU A 661 -13.38 -56.94 -21.32
CA GLU A 661 -12.01 -57.44 -21.19
C GLU A 661 -10.94 -56.73 -20.33
N ARG A 662 -10.51 -57.50 -19.31
CA ARG A 662 -9.31 -57.30 -18.50
C ARG A 662 -8.04 -57.56 -19.33
N GLN A 663 -7.10 -56.62 -19.29
CA GLN A 663 -5.68 -56.94 -19.36
C GLN A 663 -4.99 -56.55 -18.06
N THR A 664 -4.33 -57.54 -17.47
CA THR A 664 -3.47 -57.47 -16.30
C THR A 664 -2.15 -56.76 -16.63
N LEU A 665 -1.78 -55.74 -15.86
CA LEU A 665 -0.41 -55.23 -15.79
C LEU A 665 0.06 -55.30 -14.33
N GLY A 666 1.26 -55.86 -14.18
CA GLY A 666 1.84 -56.34 -12.93
C GLY A 666 2.34 -55.25 -11.98
N GLU A 667 2.47 -55.68 -10.73
CA GLU A 667 3.09 -54.98 -9.61
C GLU A 667 4.58 -54.69 -9.84
N LEU A 668 5.07 -53.56 -9.28
CA LEU A 668 6.41 -53.35 -8.71
C LEU A 668 6.48 -51.94 -8.06
N PRO A 669 7.40 -51.64 -7.12
CA PRO A 669 7.11 -51.71 -5.69
C PRO A 669 7.18 -50.37 -4.93
N LYS A 670 6.63 -50.40 -3.70
CA LYS A 670 6.69 -49.35 -2.66
C LYS A 670 8.14 -48.98 -2.31
N LYS A 671 8.43 -47.67 -2.29
CA LYS A 671 9.51 -47.07 -1.49
C LYS A 671 8.91 -46.07 -0.51
N THR A 672 9.06 -46.40 0.76
CA THR A 672 8.85 -45.53 1.93
C THR A 672 10.13 -44.74 2.21
N SER A 673 10.01 -43.43 2.41
CA SER A 673 10.90 -42.66 3.32
C SER A 673 10.15 -41.42 3.82
N PRO A 674 10.39 -40.98 5.07
CA PRO A 674 9.50 -40.07 5.79
C PRO A 674 9.90 -38.59 5.62
N LEU A 675 8.89 -37.72 5.54
CA LEU A 675 9.06 -36.27 5.68
C LEU A 675 9.37 -35.91 7.14
N LEU A 676 10.47 -35.19 7.34
CA LEU A 676 10.79 -34.42 8.54
C LEU A 676 10.30 -32.99 8.35
N LEU A 677 9.43 -32.53 9.24
CA LEU A 677 9.10 -31.12 9.47
C LEU A 677 10.27 -30.44 10.21
N PRO A 678 10.68 -29.21 9.86
CA PRO A 678 11.39 -28.37 10.79
C PRO A 678 10.40 -27.53 11.62
N THR A 679 10.70 -27.50 12.91
CA THR A 679 10.24 -26.54 13.91
C THR A 679 11.31 -25.46 14.04
N MET A 680 10.89 -24.28 14.49
CA MET A 680 11.59 -22.98 14.58
C MET A 680 11.55 -22.14 13.31
#